data_AF-A0A0R0IJW2-F1
#
_entry.id   AF-A0A0R0IJW2-F1
#
_cell.length_a   1.000
_cell.length_b   1.000
_cell.length_c   1.000
_cell.angle_alpha   90.00
_cell.angle_beta   90.00
_cell.angle_gamma   90.00
#
_symmetry.space_group_name_H-M   'P 1'
#
loop_
_entity.id
_entity.type
_entity.pdbx_description
1 polymer ?
#
loop_
_entity_poly.entity_id
_entity_poly.type
_entity_poly.pdbx_seq_one_letter_code
_entity_poly.pdbx_strand_id
1 'polypeptide(L)'
;MKLSPREVEKLGLHNAGYLAQKRLARGLRLNYTEAVSFIVTQIMEFARDGEKTVAQLMCIGKHLLGRQVLPEVQHLLNAVQVEATFPDGTKLVTVHDPISCEHGDLEQALFDSFLPVPSLDKIAEIMEDNRIPGEIKYGDGSLVLNPGRKAVILKVVNNGDRPIQEGSHYHFIEVNPYLTFDRRKSYGMRLNISAGTAVRFEPGDTKSVNLVSIGDNKVIRGGNGIADEKQWRLCAIGGFGHKEEENASEGITGDSDSPFTTIIPREEYTNKYGPTTDKIRLGDTDLFAEIEKDFLYGNECVFGGGKVLRDRMGQSCGHPPAISLDTVITNAVIIDYSGIIKAYIGIKDGLIVSIGKAGNPDIMDGVFFNMIMGANTEVIAGEGLIVTAGAIDCHVYYICPQLVDEAISSSITTLVGGGTGPTAGTRATTCTPAPSQMKLMLQSTDDLPLNFGFTGKGSSSKPDELHEIIKAGAMGLKLHEDWGSAGGGHAPDIIKVCGMKNVLPSSTNPTRPFTVNTIDEYLDMLSFCDMQMVCHHLNREIPEDLAFACSRIREGTIAAEDILHDIGAISIISSDSQAMGRVGEAELNALYGLNKRVEAVGNVRKLTKLDMKLNDSLPQITADPEKYTVTADGENLTSFATT
;
A
#
# COMPACT_ATOMS: atom_id res chain seq x y z
N MET A 1 38.52 2.77 -11.60
CA MET A 1 37.13 3.19 -11.28
C MET A 1 37.02 3.72 -9.85
N LYS A 2 37.14 2.90 -8.78
CA LYS A 2 36.88 3.31 -7.38
C LYS A 2 35.42 3.77 -7.13
N LEU A 3 34.46 3.13 -7.80
CA LEU A 3 33.03 3.44 -7.70
C LEU A 3 32.55 3.38 -6.24
N SER A 4 31.86 4.43 -5.80
CA SER A 4 31.02 4.39 -4.60
C SER A 4 29.67 3.73 -4.90
N PRO A 5 28.88 3.29 -3.89
CA PRO A 5 27.62 2.58 -4.12
C PRO A 5 26.66 3.31 -5.08
N ARG A 6 26.48 4.62 -4.89
CA ARG A 6 25.68 5.48 -5.78
C ARG A 6 26.14 5.50 -7.24
N GLU A 7 27.42 5.26 -7.54
CA GLU A 7 27.90 5.17 -8.93
C GLU A 7 27.56 3.82 -9.57
N VAL A 8 27.46 2.76 -8.76
CA VAL A 8 26.97 1.44 -9.21
C VAL A 8 25.45 1.48 -9.43
N GLU A 9 24.70 2.09 -8.52
CA GLU A 9 23.25 2.31 -8.65
C GLU A 9 22.91 3.13 -9.89
N LYS A 10 23.57 4.27 -10.10
CA LYS A 10 23.32 5.14 -11.28
C LYS A 10 23.75 4.48 -12.59
N LEU A 11 24.72 3.57 -12.59
CA LEU A 11 25.01 2.71 -13.75
C LEU A 11 23.89 1.71 -14.03
N GLY A 12 23.31 1.10 -12.98
CA GLY A 12 22.10 0.26 -13.12
C GLY A 12 20.92 1.03 -13.70
N LEU A 13 20.73 2.27 -13.26
CA LEU A 13 19.68 3.18 -13.72
C LEU A 13 19.89 3.62 -15.18
N HIS A 14 21.12 3.96 -15.58
CA HIS A 14 21.49 4.19 -16.98
C HIS A 14 21.18 2.97 -17.85
N ASN A 15 21.50 1.75 -17.39
CA ASN A 15 21.20 0.52 -18.13
C ASN A 15 19.69 0.31 -18.34
N ALA A 16 18.86 0.67 -17.35
CA ALA A 16 17.40 0.63 -17.46
C ALA A 16 16.87 1.68 -18.45
N GLY A 17 17.40 2.91 -18.42
CA GLY A 17 17.07 3.94 -19.40
C GLY A 17 17.49 3.57 -20.82
N TYR A 18 18.68 2.98 -21.01
CA TYR A 18 19.14 2.52 -22.32
C TYR A 18 18.29 1.34 -22.85
N LEU A 19 17.74 0.50 -21.97
CA LEU A 19 16.73 -0.49 -22.36
C LEU A 19 15.43 0.18 -22.85
N ALA A 20 14.95 1.22 -22.15
CA ALA A 20 13.79 2.00 -22.58
C ALA A 20 14.06 2.74 -23.92
N GLN A 21 15.26 3.31 -24.12
CA GLN A 21 15.65 3.91 -25.40
C GLN A 21 15.63 2.91 -26.56
N LYS A 22 16.13 1.68 -26.36
CA LYS A 22 16.03 0.59 -27.36
C LYS A 22 14.60 0.06 -27.57
N ARG A 23 13.67 0.34 -26.67
CA ARG A 23 12.24 0.05 -26.83
C ARG A 23 11.55 1.17 -27.63
N LEU A 24 11.78 2.44 -27.26
CA LEU A 24 11.29 3.61 -27.98
C LEU A 24 11.79 3.66 -29.44
N ALA A 25 13.09 3.41 -29.68
CA ALA A 25 13.69 3.43 -31.02
C ALA A 25 13.12 2.38 -32.01
N ARG A 26 12.35 1.40 -31.52
CA ARG A 26 11.60 0.44 -32.35
C ARG A 26 10.09 0.67 -32.36
N GLY A 27 9.59 1.78 -31.83
CA GLY A 27 8.17 2.15 -31.80
C GLY A 27 7.36 1.58 -30.63
N LEU A 28 7.99 0.95 -29.63
CA LEU A 28 7.27 0.48 -28.45
C LEU A 28 6.87 1.67 -27.56
N ARG A 29 5.58 1.78 -27.23
CA ARG A 29 5.08 2.74 -26.23
C ARG A 29 5.59 2.33 -24.85
N LEU A 30 6.20 3.26 -24.12
CA LEU A 30 6.86 2.99 -22.84
C LEU A 30 5.86 2.96 -21.67
N ASN A 31 6.01 2.02 -20.75
CA ASN A 31 5.26 2.01 -19.48
C ASN A 31 5.84 3.01 -18.45
N TYR A 32 5.21 3.12 -17.28
CA TYR A 32 5.63 4.03 -16.21
C TYR A 32 7.11 3.85 -15.82
N THR A 33 7.53 2.63 -15.48
CA THR A 33 8.88 2.30 -15.02
C THR A 33 9.94 2.59 -16.09
N GLU A 34 9.60 2.33 -17.36
CA GLU A 34 10.44 2.65 -18.51
C GLU A 34 10.56 4.16 -18.72
N ALA A 35 9.45 4.90 -18.67
CA ALA A 35 9.44 6.36 -18.82
C ALA A 35 10.24 7.06 -17.71
N VAL A 36 10.12 6.60 -16.45
CA VAL A 36 10.97 7.06 -15.34
C VAL A 36 12.45 6.80 -15.66
N SER A 37 12.82 5.55 -15.97
CA SER A 37 14.22 5.16 -16.22
C SER A 37 14.84 5.94 -17.39
N PHE A 38 14.04 6.17 -18.44
CA PHE A 38 14.38 6.93 -19.63
C PHE A 38 14.69 8.39 -19.31
N ILE A 39 13.73 9.10 -18.68
CA ILE A 39 13.87 10.53 -18.35
C ILE A 39 15.04 10.72 -17.39
N VAL A 40 15.16 9.89 -16.35
CA VAL A 40 16.28 9.96 -15.42
C VAL A 40 17.62 9.84 -16.15
N THR A 41 17.76 8.87 -17.05
CA THR A 41 19.01 8.64 -17.78
C THR A 41 19.38 9.83 -18.66
N GLN A 42 18.42 10.40 -19.40
CA GLN A 42 18.70 11.57 -20.23
C GLN A 42 19.05 12.82 -19.40
N ILE A 43 18.42 13.03 -18.24
CA ILE A 43 18.80 14.11 -17.32
C ILE A 43 20.22 13.90 -16.75
N MET A 44 20.65 12.64 -16.53
CA MET A 44 22.03 12.34 -16.15
C MET A 44 23.03 12.63 -17.28
N GLU A 45 22.74 12.24 -18.52
CA GLU A 45 23.68 12.45 -19.63
C GLU A 45 23.81 13.95 -20.00
N PHE A 46 22.74 14.73 -20.00
CA PHE A 46 22.88 16.19 -20.20
C PHE A 46 23.63 16.90 -19.05
N ALA A 47 23.50 16.41 -17.81
CA ALA A 47 24.27 16.92 -16.68
C ALA A 47 25.76 16.52 -16.77
N ARG A 48 26.04 15.33 -17.31
CA ARG A 48 27.38 14.80 -17.58
C ARG A 48 28.07 15.54 -18.71
N ASP A 49 27.35 15.88 -19.78
CA ASP A 49 27.81 16.74 -20.88
C ASP A 49 28.17 18.14 -20.35
N GLY A 50 27.29 18.72 -19.52
CA GLY A 50 27.58 19.89 -18.70
C GLY A 50 27.24 21.24 -19.34
N GLU A 51 26.71 21.27 -20.56
CA GLU A 51 26.24 22.50 -21.22
C GLU A 51 24.89 23.02 -20.67
N LYS A 52 24.17 22.22 -19.88
CA LYS A 52 22.81 22.53 -19.41
C LYS A 52 22.77 22.73 -17.89
N THR A 53 22.15 23.83 -17.46
CA THR A 53 21.83 24.11 -16.05
C THR A 53 20.64 23.28 -15.56
N VAL A 54 20.51 23.12 -14.24
CA VAL A 54 19.34 22.49 -13.58
C VAL A 54 18.02 23.05 -14.11
N ALA A 55 17.88 24.37 -14.20
CA ALA A 55 16.66 25.02 -14.68
C ALA A 55 16.34 24.73 -16.16
N GLN A 56 17.36 24.53 -17.01
CA GLN A 56 17.15 24.09 -18.38
C GLN A 56 16.73 22.62 -18.43
N LEU A 57 17.28 21.75 -17.57
CA LEU A 57 16.91 20.32 -17.53
C LEU A 57 15.52 20.07 -16.96
N MET A 58 15.05 20.89 -16.01
CA MET A 58 13.64 20.91 -15.58
C MET A 58 12.67 21.20 -16.74
N CYS A 59 13.10 21.97 -17.75
CA CYS A 59 12.31 22.27 -18.94
C CYS A 59 12.48 21.20 -20.03
N ILE A 60 13.72 20.79 -20.35
CA ILE A 60 14.02 19.76 -21.36
C ILE A 60 13.33 18.44 -21.01
N GLY A 61 13.33 18.04 -19.73
CA GLY A 61 12.66 16.81 -19.27
C GLY A 61 11.16 16.72 -19.61
N LYS A 62 10.45 17.86 -19.69
CA LYS A 62 9.03 17.96 -20.08
C LYS A 62 8.75 17.71 -21.57
N HIS A 63 9.81 17.63 -22.37
CA HIS A 63 9.76 17.51 -23.83
C HIS A 63 10.40 16.21 -24.34
N LEU A 64 10.95 15.36 -23.48
CA LEU A 64 11.58 14.09 -23.89
C LEU A 64 10.56 13.03 -24.31
N LEU A 65 9.39 13.00 -23.65
CA LEU A 65 8.31 12.05 -23.91
C LEU A 65 6.98 12.79 -23.93
N GLY A 66 6.19 12.55 -24.97
CA GLY A 66 4.77 12.87 -25.07
C GLY A 66 3.95 11.56 -25.07
N ARG A 67 3.00 11.43 -26.00
CA ARG A 67 2.15 10.21 -26.16
C ARG A 67 2.91 8.96 -26.64
N GLN A 68 4.24 9.00 -26.67
CA GLN A 68 5.12 7.84 -26.82
C GLN A 68 5.14 6.89 -25.59
N VAL A 69 4.37 7.21 -24.54
CA VAL A 69 4.10 6.33 -23.39
C VAL A 69 2.75 5.62 -23.52
N LEU A 70 2.49 4.58 -22.72
CA LEU A 70 1.16 3.97 -22.57
C LEU A 70 0.16 4.96 -21.93
N PRO A 71 -1.18 4.84 -22.16
CA PRO A 71 -2.15 5.88 -21.79
C PRO A 71 -2.12 6.27 -20.30
N GLU A 72 -1.98 5.29 -19.41
CA GLU A 72 -2.02 5.44 -17.97
C GLU A 72 -0.82 6.21 -17.39
N VAL A 73 0.30 6.24 -18.12
CA VAL A 73 1.55 6.88 -17.66
C VAL A 73 1.40 8.38 -17.47
N GLN A 74 0.52 9.05 -18.23
CA GLN A 74 0.24 10.49 -18.05
C GLN A 74 -0.44 10.81 -16.70
N HIS A 75 -1.06 9.81 -16.06
CA HIS A 75 -1.73 9.95 -14.76
C HIS A 75 -0.83 9.50 -13.60
N LEU A 76 -0.03 8.45 -13.82
CA LEU A 76 0.92 7.94 -12.83
C LEU A 76 2.14 8.89 -12.64
N LEU A 77 2.67 9.41 -13.75
CA LEU A 77 3.99 10.07 -13.77
C LEU A 77 3.93 11.57 -13.45
N ASN A 78 3.61 11.89 -12.20
CA ASN A 78 3.48 13.26 -11.70
C ASN A 78 4.81 14.04 -11.71
N ALA A 79 5.93 13.38 -11.38
CA ALA A 79 7.26 13.97 -11.46
C ALA A 79 8.36 12.90 -11.60
N VAL A 80 9.50 13.29 -12.16
CA VAL A 80 10.74 12.50 -12.17
C VAL A 80 11.84 13.25 -11.43
N GLN A 81 12.58 12.57 -10.56
CA GLN A 81 13.66 13.14 -9.77
C GLN A 81 14.97 12.38 -9.95
N VAL A 82 16.09 13.11 -10.13
CA VAL A 82 17.43 12.54 -10.11
C VAL A 82 18.48 13.54 -9.64
N GLU A 83 19.45 13.06 -8.88
CA GLU A 83 20.72 13.76 -8.66
C GLU A 83 21.78 13.35 -9.68
N ALA A 84 22.41 14.33 -10.32
CA ALA A 84 23.53 14.14 -11.25
C ALA A 84 24.69 15.09 -10.93
N THR A 85 25.90 14.76 -11.40
CA THR A 85 27.12 15.56 -11.17
C THR A 85 27.33 16.55 -12.31
N PHE A 86 26.95 17.80 -12.08
CA PHE A 86 27.21 18.93 -12.99
C PHE A 86 28.66 19.43 -12.83
N PRO A 87 29.14 20.34 -13.70
CA PRO A 87 30.45 20.99 -13.53
C PRO A 87 30.66 21.71 -12.19
N ASP A 88 29.57 22.11 -11.50
CA ASP A 88 29.59 22.71 -10.16
C ASP A 88 29.23 21.71 -9.03
N GLY A 89 29.36 20.39 -9.30
CA GLY A 89 29.08 19.30 -8.37
C GLY A 89 27.66 18.75 -8.45
N THR A 90 27.30 17.84 -7.54
CA THR A 90 25.97 17.20 -7.51
C THR A 90 24.85 18.24 -7.39
N LYS A 91 23.77 18.09 -8.16
CA LYS A 91 22.48 18.80 -8.01
C LYS A 91 21.32 17.85 -8.22
N LEU A 92 20.23 18.09 -7.50
CA LEU A 92 18.91 17.50 -7.79
C LEU A 92 18.25 18.23 -8.96
N VAL A 93 17.68 17.48 -9.90
CA VAL A 93 16.73 17.95 -10.90
C VAL A 93 15.37 17.31 -10.60
N THR A 94 14.30 18.10 -10.63
CA THR A 94 12.91 17.61 -10.59
C THR A 94 12.19 18.04 -11.85
N VAL A 95 11.81 17.07 -12.68
CA VAL A 95 10.97 17.27 -13.85
C VAL A 95 9.52 17.03 -13.42
N HIS A 96 8.80 18.09 -13.10
CA HIS A 96 7.35 18.03 -12.87
C HIS A 96 6.62 17.79 -14.19
N ASP A 97 5.49 17.07 -14.15
CA ASP A 97 4.59 16.82 -15.29
C ASP A 97 5.38 16.56 -16.61
N PRO A 98 6.20 15.50 -16.68
CA PRO A 98 7.10 15.24 -17.80
C PRO A 98 6.36 14.93 -19.11
N ILE A 99 5.19 14.29 -19.04
CA ILE A 99 4.36 13.96 -20.21
C ILE A 99 3.49 15.18 -20.56
N SER A 100 4.11 16.26 -21.03
CA SER A 100 3.44 17.56 -21.22
C SER A 100 3.06 17.92 -22.66
N CYS A 101 3.45 17.07 -23.62
CA CYS A 101 3.31 17.33 -25.05
C CYS A 101 2.69 16.14 -25.79
N GLU A 102 2.15 16.36 -26.99
CA GLU A 102 1.60 15.29 -27.82
C GLU A 102 2.71 14.36 -28.36
N HIS A 103 3.82 14.95 -28.80
CA HIS A 103 5.02 14.25 -29.23
C HIS A 103 6.25 14.86 -28.56
N GLY A 104 7.01 14.05 -27.84
CA GLY A 104 8.34 14.42 -27.36
C GLY A 104 9.34 14.59 -28.51
N ASP A 105 10.35 15.43 -28.28
CA ASP A 105 11.51 15.64 -29.15
C ASP A 105 12.38 14.38 -29.15
N LEU A 106 12.20 13.55 -30.18
CA LEU A 106 12.88 12.26 -30.30
C LEU A 106 14.39 12.37 -30.59
N GLU A 107 14.89 13.53 -31.03
CA GLU A 107 16.33 13.76 -31.17
C GLU A 107 16.96 14.04 -29.80
N GLN A 108 16.33 14.89 -28.98
CA GLN A 108 16.76 15.10 -27.59
C GLN A 108 16.51 13.87 -26.69
N ALA A 109 15.50 13.05 -26.96
CA ALA A 109 15.16 11.87 -26.17
C ALA A 109 16.12 10.68 -26.39
N LEU A 110 16.81 10.65 -27.54
CA LEU A 110 17.80 9.63 -27.89
C LEU A 110 19.24 10.18 -27.87
N PHE A 111 19.46 11.31 -27.18
CA PHE A 111 20.77 11.95 -27.03
C PHE A 111 21.81 10.97 -26.44
N ASP A 112 23.00 10.97 -27.05
CA ASP A 112 24.16 10.08 -26.84
C ASP A 112 23.87 8.55 -26.82
N SER A 113 22.67 8.11 -27.21
CA SER A 113 22.32 6.68 -27.26
C SER A 113 22.89 5.93 -28.48
N PHE A 114 23.28 6.67 -29.51
CA PHE A 114 23.66 6.19 -30.86
C PHE A 114 22.60 5.31 -31.55
N LEU A 115 21.34 5.35 -31.08
CA LEU A 115 20.22 4.65 -31.70
C LEU A 115 19.61 5.49 -32.82
N PRO A 116 19.06 4.86 -33.89
CA PRO A 116 18.35 5.59 -34.93
C PRO A 116 17.05 6.18 -34.38
N VAL A 117 16.84 7.47 -34.64
CA VAL A 117 15.59 8.17 -34.28
C VAL A 117 14.42 7.52 -35.03
N PRO A 118 13.36 7.05 -34.33
CA PRO A 118 12.20 6.49 -35.00
C PRO A 118 11.36 7.60 -35.62
N SER A 119 10.81 7.35 -36.80
CA SER A 119 9.77 8.19 -37.38
C SER A 119 8.45 7.98 -36.62
N LEU A 120 7.65 9.04 -36.46
CA LEU A 120 6.48 9.05 -35.57
C LEU A 120 5.39 8.03 -35.96
N ASP A 121 5.31 7.65 -37.24
CA ASP A 121 4.43 6.61 -37.79
C ASP A 121 4.69 5.20 -37.23
N LYS A 122 5.87 4.96 -36.63
CA LYS A 122 6.19 3.69 -35.95
C LYS A 122 5.51 3.54 -34.59
N ILE A 123 4.95 4.62 -34.06
CA ILE A 123 4.35 4.67 -32.73
C ILE A 123 2.86 4.48 -32.92
N ALA A 124 2.38 3.29 -32.59
CA ALA A 124 1.01 2.85 -32.91
C ALA A 124 -0.06 3.83 -32.38
N GLU A 125 -1.15 3.96 -33.14
CA GLU A 125 -2.26 4.87 -32.81
C GLU A 125 -2.81 4.64 -31.40
N ILE A 126 -3.36 5.71 -30.84
CA ILE A 126 -3.83 5.74 -29.46
C ILE A 126 -5.16 4.96 -29.40
N MET A 127 -5.10 3.72 -28.92
CA MET A 127 -6.25 3.16 -28.21
C MET A 127 -6.46 4.00 -26.95
N GLU A 128 -7.54 4.79 -26.92
CA GLU A 128 -7.92 5.63 -25.78
C GLU A 128 -8.53 4.77 -24.67
N ASP A 129 -7.68 4.14 -23.86
CA ASP A 129 -8.10 3.71 -22.53
C ASP A 129 -8.25 4.95 -21.64
N ASN A 130 -9.45 5.14 -21.09
CA ASN A 130 -9.79 6.24 -20.20
C ASN A 130 -9.73 5.85 -18.71
N ARG A 131 -9.25 4.63 -18.39
CA ARG A 131 -9.03 4.20 -17.01
C ARG A 131 -7.82 4.91 -16.42
N ILE A 132 -8.05 5.64 -15.34
CA ILE A 132 -7.02 6.27 -14.51
C ILE A 132 -6.68 5.30 -13.37
N PRO A 133 -5.45 4.78 -13.25
CA PRO A 133 -5.12 3.91 -12.12
C PRO A 133 -5.21 4.68 -10.80
N GLY A 134 -5.83 4.08 -9.78
CA GLY A 134 -6.07 4.76 -8.50
C GLY A 134 -7.14 5.86 -8.53
N GLU A 135 -7.95 5.96 -9.61
CA GLU A 135 -9.04 6.93 -9.76
C GLU A 135 -9.93 7.05 -8.51
N ILE A 136 -10.04 8.26 -7.95
CA ILE A 136 -10.95 8.56 -6.85
C ILE A 136 -12.23 9.19 -7.41
N LYS A 137 -13.35 8.49 -7.27
CA LYS A 137 -14.69 8.98 -7.58
C LYS A 137 -15.33 9.51 -6.32
N TYR A 138 -15.25 10.83 -6.15
CA TYR A 138 -15.85 11.53 -5.02
C TYR A 138 -17.35 11.81 -5.23
N GLY A 139 -18.08 11.92 -4.12
CA GLY A 139 -19.47 12.39 -4.12
C GLY A 139 -19.60 13.88 -4.44
N ASP A 140 -20.79 14.32 -4.81
CA ASP A 140 -21.07 15.75 -5.06
C ASP A 140 -20.93 16.62 -3.79
N GLY A 141 -20.45 17.85 -4.00
CA GLY A 141 -20.52 18.93 -3.01
C GLY A 141 -19.31 19.10 -2.08
N SER A 142 -19.57 19.72 -0.93
CA SER A 142 -18.55 20.20 0.01
C SER A 142 -18.81 19.70 1.43
N LEU A 143 -17.73 19.46 2.17
CA LEU A 143 -17.76 19.03 3.58
C LEU A 143 -17.71 20.24 4.51
N VAL A 144 -18.55 20.23 5.55
CA VAL A 144 -18.56 21.25 6.61
C VAL A 144 -17.49 20.92 7.65
N LEU A 145 -16.54 21.83 7.84
CA LEU A 145 -15.48 21.68 8.84
C LEU A 145 -15.90 22.18 10.22
N ASN A 146 -15.45 21.47 11.25
CA ASN A 146 -15.59 21.88 12.66
C ASN A 146 -17.04 22.20 13.11
N PRO A 147 -18.08 21.41 12.73
CA PRO A 147 -19.47 21.73 13.05
C PRO A 147 -19.77 21.73 14.56
N GLY A 148 -20.80 22.47 14.97
CA GLY A 148 -21.31 22.53 16.35
C GLY A 148 -20.40 23.28 17.34
N ARG A 149 -19.34 23.94 16.87
CA ARG A 149 -18.37 24.66 17.71
C ARG A 149 -18.72 26.15 17.79
N LYS A 150 -18.41 26.77 18.93
CA LYS A 150 -18.50 28.23 19.07
C LYS A 150 -17.50 28.88 18.13
N ALA A 151 -17.87 30.00 17.52
CA ALA A 151 -17.05 30.72 16.57
C ALA A 151 -17.05 32.24 16.81
N VAL A 152 -15.96 32.89 16.40
CA VAL A 152 -15.82 34.36 16.40
C VAL A 152 -15.04 34.80 15.16
N ILE A 153 -15.37 35.95 14.59
CA ILE A 153 -14.61 36.59 13.51
C ILE A 153 -13.84 37.77 14.11
N LEU A 154 -12.50 37.69 14.13
CA LEU A 154 -11.63 38.74 14.69
C LEU A 154 -10.76 39.41 13.62
N LYS A 155 -10.54 40.71 13.76
CA LYS A 155 -9.65 41.49 12.90
C LYS A 155 -8.23 41.47 13.45
N VAL A 156 -7.32 40.83 12.72
CA VAL A 156 -5.92 40.62 13.10
C VAL A 156 -4.99 41.50 12.27
N VAL A 157 -4.15 42.28 12.96
CA VAL A 157 -3.17 43.22 12.37
C VAL A 157 -1.75 42.73 12.68
N ASN A 158 -0.88 42.62 11.68
CA ASN A 158 0.55 42.38 11.89
C ASN A 158 1.31 43.71 12.06
N ASN A 159 1.65 44.06 13.30
CA ASN A 159 2.46 45.23 13.64
C ASN A 159 3.98 44.92 13.66
N GLY A 160 4.39 43.78 13.12
CA GLY A 160 5.79 43.33 13.03
C GLY A 160 6.48 43.72 11.73
N ASP A 161 7.81 43.59 11.72
CA ASP A 161 8.71 43.85 10.60
C ASP A 161 8.92 42.63 9.67
N ARG A 162 8.32 41.48 10.01
CA ARG A 162 8.47 40.20 9.31
C ARG A 162 7.11 39.51 9.09
N PRO A 163 7.03 38.61 8.10
CA PRO A 163 5.84 37.77 7.91
C PRO A 163 5.62 36.85 9.12
N ILE A 164 4.36 36.67 9.48
CA ILE A 164 3.88 35.76 10.52
C ILE A 164 2.86 34.81 9.89
N GLN A 165 2.90 33.52 10.22
CA GLN A 165 2.06 32.51 9.60
C GLN A 165 1.57 31.51 10.63
N GLU A 166 0.26 31.54 10.93
CA GLU A 166 -0.35 30.83 12.03
C GLU A 166 -1.16 29.63 11.54
N GLY A 167 -0.83 28.44 12.05
CA GLY A 167 -1.38 27.16 11.61
C GLY A 167 -2.75 26.83 12.23
N SER A 168 -3.58 26.10 11.47
CA SER A 168 -4.97 25.72 11.79
C SER A 168 -5.26 25.39 13.25
N HIS A 169 -4.40 24.59 13.89
CA HIS A 169 -4.59 24.06 15.25
C HIS A 169 -3.80 24.78 16.35
N TYR A 170 -3.13 25.89 16.04
CA TYR A 170 -2.43 26.69 17.03
C TYR A 170 -3.43 27.45 17.93
N HIS A 171 -3.16 27.49 19.25
CA HIS A 171 -3.99 28.21 20.23
C HIS A 171 -3.92 29.72 19.97
N PHE A 172 -5.01 30.33 19.49
CA PHE A 172 -4.92 31.64 18.86
C PHE A 172 -4.58 32.79 19.83
N ILE A 173 -4.79 32.61 21.14
CA ILE A 173 -4.30 33.56 22.16
C ILE A 173 -2.77 33.57 22.29
N GLU A 174 -2.09 32.47 21.97
CA GLU A 174 -0.64 32.29 22.15
C GLU A 174 0.21 32.82 20.99
N VAL A 175 -0.41 33.27 19.88
CA VAL A 175 0.30 33.63 18.63
C VAL A 175 1.30 34.78 18.83
N ASN A 176 2.21 34.96 17.87
CA ASN A 176 3.29 35.94 17.91
C ASN A 176 2.87 37.31 18.51
N PRO A 177 3.66 37.92 19.43
CA PRO A 177 3.30 39.17 20.10
C PRO A 177 3.04 40.35 19.16
N TYR A 178 3.61 40.36 17.95
CA TYR A 178 3.39 41.43 16.98
C TYR A 178 2.00 41.37 16.29
N LEU A 179 1.27 40.25 16.38
CA LEU A 179 -0.13 40.19 15.96
C LEU A 179 -1.04 40.84 17.00
N THR A 180 -1.83 41.83 16.58
CA THR A 180 -2.73 42.62 17.43
C THR A 180 -4.19 42.41 17.05
N PHE A 181 -4.98 41.97 18.02
CA PHE A 181 -6.40 41.59 17.90
C PHE A 181 -7.02 41.39 19.30
N ASP A 182 -8.28 40.92 19.35
CA ASP A 182 -8.94 40.60 20.61
C ASP A 182 -8.47 39.25 21.20
N ARG A 183 -7.31 39.29 21.88
CA ARG A 183 -6.74 38.20 22.69
C ARG A 183 -7.72 37.62 23.73
N ARG A 184 -8.73 38.39 24.18
CA ARG A 184 -9.75 37.93 25.14
C ARG A 184 -10.81 37.08 24.43
N LYS A 185 -11.31 37.52 23.27
CA LYS A 185 -12.23 36.73 22.43
C LYS A 185 -11.56 35.52 21.75
N SER A 186 -10.24 35.53 21.57
CA SER A 186 -9.50 34.37 21.06
C SER A 186 -9.15 33.31 22.12
N TYR A 187 -9.53 33.50 23.39
CA TYR A 187 -9.20 32.56 24.46
C TYR A 187 -9.91 31.21 24.26
N GLY A 188 -9.14 30.12 24.17
CA GLY A 188 -9.68 28.79 23.90
C GLY A 188 -10.12 28.56 22.46
N MET A 189 -9.67 29.41 21.53
CA MET A 189 -10.01 29.35 20.11
C MET A 189 -8.78 28.99 19.25
N ARG A 190 -9.02 28.35 18.10
CA ARG A 190 -8.06 28.11 17.02
C ARG A 190 -8.63 28.57 15.68
N LEU A 191 -7.84 28.63 14.61
CA LEU A 191 -8.34 29.01 13.28
C LEU A 191 -9.39 28.00 12.75
N ASN A 192 -10.44 28.50 12.12
CA ASN A 192 -11.42 27.68 11.40
C ASN A 192 -11.04 27.55 9.91
N ILE A 193 -9.97 26.82 9.65
CA ILE A 193 -9.45 26.54 8.30
C ILE A 193 -9.19 25.03 8.16
N SER A 194 -9.00 24.55 6.93
CA SER A 194 -8.69 23.13 6.68
C SER A 194 -7.48 22.69 7.50
N ALA A 195 -7.57 21.53 8.14
CA ALA A 195 -6.52 21.02 9.00
C ALA A 195 -5.17 20.95 8.28
N GLY A 196 -4.10 21.35 8.96
CA GLY A 196 -2.75 21.43 8.38
C GLY A 196 -2.45 22.69 7.56
N THR A 197 -3.46 23.47 7.16
CA THR A 197 -3.24 24.78 6.51
C THR A 197 -2.92 25.89 7.53
N ALA A 198 -2.61 27.10 7.05
CA ALA A 198 -2.24 28.25 7.87
C ALA A 198 -2.71 29.59 7.26
N VAL A 199 -2.97 30.61 8.08
CA VAL A 199 -3.17 31.99 7.62
C VAL A 199 -1.86 32.76 7.71
N ARG A 200 -1.47 33.42 6.62
CA ARG A 200 -0.25 34.23 6.51
C ARG A 200 -0.57 35.72 6.59
N PHE A 201 0.26 36.46 7.33
CA PHE A 201 0.22 37.91 7.51
C PHE A 201 1.61 38.49 7.17
N GLU A 202 1.71 39.25 6.08
CA GLU A 202 2.88 40.07 5.76
C GLU A 202 3.02 41.26 6.74
N PRO A 203 4.16 41.97 6.79
CA PRO A 203 4.30 43.18 7.59
C PRO A 203 3.22 44.23 7.25
N GLY A 204 2.46 44.67 8.25
CA GLY A 204 1.35 45.61 8.07
C GLY A 204 0.02 45.00 7.59
N ASP A 205 -0.04 43.68 7.29
CA ASP A 205 -1.29 43.03 6.88
C ASP A 205 -2.39 43.21 7.94
N THR A 206 -3.63 43.37 7.47
CA THR A 206 -4.83 43.35 8.30
C THR A 206 -5.85 42.42 7.69
N LYS A 207 -6.18 41.31 8.37
CA LYS A 207 -7.09 40.27 7.86
C LYS A 207 -8.11 39.88 8.93
N SER A 208 -9.36 39.72 8.53
CA SER A 208 -10.38 39.09 9.38
C SER A 208 -10.20 37.58 9.33
N VAL A 209 -10.24 36.91 10.47
CA VAL A 209 -10.11 35.44 10.56
C VAL A 209 -11.27 34.84 11.35
N ASN A 210 -11.82 33.75 10.83
CA ASN A 210 -12.77 32.91 11.55
C ASN A 210 -12.00 32.01 12.53
N LEU A 211 -12.36 32.07 13.81
CA LEU A 211 -11.85 31.19 14.85
C LEU A 211 -12.96 30.29 15.37
N VAL A 212 -12.62 29.07 15.80
CA VAL A 212 -13.52 28.10 16.46
C VAL A 212 -12.94 27.62 17.79
N SER A 213 -13.80 27.29 18.74
CA SER A 213 -13.40 26.76 20.05
C SER A 213 -12.67 25.42 19.93
N ILE A 214 -11.68 25.20 20.80
CA ILE A 214 -11.09 23.87 21.01
C ILE A 214 -12.11 22.87 21.59
N GLY A 215 -11.88 21.58 21.32
CA GLY A 215 -12.75 20.46 21.67
C GLY A 215 -12.50 19.86 23.06
N ASP A 216 -13.38 18.94 23.43
CA ASP A 216 -13.31 18.03 24.59
C ASP A 216 -12.88 18.71 25.92
N ASN A 217 -11.74 18.33 26.54
CA ASN A 217 -11.31 18.83 27.86
C ASN A 217 -11.11 20.36 27.91
N LYS A 218 -10.91 20.99 26.74
CA LYS A 218 -10.62 22.42 26.55
C LYS A 218 -9.47 22.91 27.41
N VAL A 219 -8.29 22.33 27.23
CA VAL A 219 -7.05 22.76 27.92
C VAL A 219 -6.11 23.42 26.92
N ILE A 220 -5.88 24.71 27.12
CA ILE A 220 -4.79 25.43 26.44
C ILE A 220 -3.50 25.07 27.16
N ARG A 221 -2.44 24.81 26.40
CA ARG A 221 -1.10 24.56 26.94
C ARG A 221 -0.05 25.20 26.05
N GLY A 222 1.03 25.72 26.65
CA GLY A 222 2.24 26.18 25.98
C GLY A 222 2.02 27.30 24.97
N GLY A 223 2.60 27.18 23.77
CA GLY A 223 2.73 28.32 22.86
C GLY A 223 3.73 29.33 23.42
N ASN A 224 3.26 30.47 23.94
CA ASN A 224 4.05 31.40 24.74
C ASN A 224 3.77 31.27 26.26
N GLY A 225 2.82 30.43 26.68
CA GLY A 225 2.46 30.20 28.07
C GLY A 225 1.53 31.25 28.68
N ILE A 226 0.79 31.99 27.86
CA ILE A 226 -0.11 33.09 28.28
C ILE A 226 -1.36 32.55 28.98
N ALA A 227 -1.84 31.37 28.57
CA ALA A 227 -3.15 30.82 28.92
C ALA A 227 -3.13 29.36 29.43
N ASP A 228 -1.93 28.82 29.76
CA ASP A 228 -1.76 27.44 30.24
C ASP A 228 -2.60 27.17 31.53
N GLU A 229 -3.00 25.91 31.69
CA GLU A 229 -3.79 25.39 32.82
C GLU A 229 -5.00 26.25 33.23
N LYS A 230 -5.70 26.80 32.22
CA LYS A 230 -6.94 27.58 32.34
C LYS A 230 -6.79 28.94 33.04
N GLN A 231 -5.57 29.42 33.30
CA GLN A 231 -5.34 30.73 33.93
C GLN A 231 -5.03 31.83 32.91
N TRP A 232 -6.07 32.33 32.22
CA TRP A 232 -5.97 33.64 31.56
C TRP A 232 -5.61 34.70 32.62
N ARG A 233 -4.51 35.41 32.40
CA ARG A 233 -4.06 36.52 33.25
C ARG A 233 -3.84 37.73 32.35
N LEU A 234 -4.61 38.79 32.56
CA LEU A 234 -4.48 40.04 31.79
C LEU A 234 -3.04 40.60 31.90
N CYS A 235 -2.37 40.40 33.04
CA CYS A 235 -0.96 40.72 33.25
C CYS A 235 0.03 39.95 32.35
N ALA A 236 -0.34 38.77 31.83
CA ALA A 236 0.51 37.97 30.94
C ALA A 236 0.51 38.48 29.49
N ILE A 237 -0.39 39.41 29.13
CA ILE A 237 -0.39 40.11 27.84
C ILE A 237 0.73 41.18 27.77
N GLY A 238 1.56 41.34 28.81
CA GLY A 238 2.68 42.28 28.85
C GLY A 238 3.71 42.10 27.73
N GLY A 239 3.48 42.77 26.60
CA GLY A 239 4.28 42.69 25.37
C GLY A 239 3.55 42.08 24.16
N PHE A 240 2.37 41.48 24.35
CA PHE A 240 1.56 40.88 23.29
C PHE A 240 0.50 41.85 22.77
N GLY A 241 0.36 41.92 21.45
CA GLY A 241 -0.62 42.76 20.77
C GLY A 241 -2.05 42.40 21.15
N HIS A 242 -2.72 43.32 21.85
CA HIS A 242 -4.13 43.23 22.20
C HIS A 242 -4.88 44.51 21.83
N LYS A 243 -6.07 44.35 21.28
CA LYS A 243 -7.08 45.39 21.10
C LYS A 243 -8.46 44.76 21.21
N GLU A 244 -9.30 45.26 22.11
CA GLU A 244 -10.67 44.76 22.28
C GLU A 244 -11.54 45.09 21.05
N GLU A 245 -12.34 44.13 20.62
CA GLU A 245 -13.23 44.22 19.45
C GLU A 245 -14.66 43.89 19.86
N GLU A 246 -15.28 44.85 20.58
CA GLU A 246 -16.64 44.72 21.16
C GLU A 246 -17.65 44.11 20.17
N ASN A 247 -17.70 44.68 18.96
CA ASN A 247 -18.61 44.33 17.88
C ASN A 247 -18.12 43.17 16.97
N ALA A 248 -17.10 42.40 17.38
CA ALA A 248 -16.73 41.18 16.65
C ALA A 248 -17.91 40.21 16.57
N SER A 249 -18.18 39.68 15.37
CA SER A 249 -19.26 38.72 15.15
C SER A 249 -18.97 37.40 15.88
N GLU A 250 -19.94 36.89 16.61
CA GLU A 250 -19.87 35.63 17.39
C GLU A 250 -21.05 34.72 17.04
N GLY A 251 -20.84 33.40 17.02
CA GLY A 251 -21.84 32.44 16.57
C GLY A 251 -21.45 30.98 16.74
N ILE A 252 -22.02 30.10 15.91
CA ILE A 252 -21.81 28.65 15.91
C ILE A 252 -21.65 28.15 14.47
N THR A 253 -20.78 27.17 14.25
CA THR A 253 -20.58 26.48 12.97
C THR A 253 -21.58 25.35 12.74
N GLY A 254 -21.88 25.02 11.48
CA GLY A 254 -22.60 23.80 11.11
C GLY A 254 -23.55 23.96 9.93
N ASP A 255 -24.22 25.10 9.84
CA ASP A 255 -24.98 25.53 8.66
C ASP A 255 -24.01 25.98 7.55
N SER A 256 -24.24 25.57 6.30
CA SER A 256 -23.40 25.95 5.15
C SER A 256 -23.42 27.44 4.86
N ASP A 257 -24.54 28.09 5.15
CA ASP A 257 -24.80 29.49 4.78
C ASP A 257 -24.35 30.45 5.90
N SER A 258 -23.87 29.90 7.02
CA SER A 258 -23.34 30.64 8.17
C SER A 258 -21.96 31.22 7.88
N PRO A 259 -21.72 32.54 8.08
CA PRO A 259 -20.42 33.18 7.82
C PRO A 259 -19.30 32.70 8.75
N PHE A 260 -19.63 31.91 9.78
CA PHE A 260 -18.68 31.26 10.68
C PHE A 260 -18.18 29.92 10.16
N THR A 261 -18.99 29.24 9.34
CA THR A 261 -18.70 27.90 8.81
C THR A 261 -17.62 27.97 7.73
N THR A 262 -16.73 26.98 7.75
CA THR A 262 -15.73 26.78 6.68
C THR A 262 -16.07 25.49 5.97
N ILE A 263 -16.31 25.58 4.66
CA ILE A 263 -16.55 24.43 3.79
C ILE A 263 -15.26 24.09 3.01
N ILE A 264 -15.13 22.83 2.60
CA ILE A 264 -14.07 22.36 1.69
C ILE A 264 -14.69 21.45 0.61
N PRO A 265 -14.40 21.63 -0.70
CA PRO A 265 -14.82 20.70 -1.75
C PRO A 265 -14.29 19.28 -1.49
N ARG A 266 -15.03 18.23 -1.85
CA ARG A 266 -14.57 16.84 -1.64
C ARG A 266 -13.26 16.52 -2.35
N GLU A 267 -13.01 17.10 -3.53
CA GLU A 267 -11.72 17.02 -4.24
C GLU A 267 -10.57 17.62 -3.42
N GLU A 268 -10.72 18.84 -2.88
CA GLU A 268 -9.69 19.51 -2.07
C GLU A 268 -9.47 18.80 -0.72
N TYR A 269 -10.51 18.16 -0.18
CA TYR A 269 -10.38 17.28 1.00
C TYR A 269 -9.56 16.03 0.68
N THR A 270 -9.93 15.33 -0.39
CA THR A 270 -9.27 14.12 -0.89
C THR A 270 -7.77 14.35 -1.10
N ASN A 271 -7.42 15.43 -1.80
CA ASN A 271 -6.04 15.81 -2.11
C ASN A 271 -5.20 16.23 -0.89
N LYS A 272 -5.78 16.30 0.32
CA LYS A 272 -5.09 16.68 1.57
C LYS A 272 -5.10 15.59 2.66
N TYR A 273 -6.13 14.75 2.68
CA TYR A 273 -6.39 13.82 3.80
C TYR A 273 -6.71 12.39 3.32
N GLY A 274 -6.59 12.11 2.02
CA GLY A 274 -7.19 10.94 1.40
C GLY A 274 -8.71 11.08 1.24
N PRO A 275 -9.31 10.24 0.36
CA PRO A 275 -10.76 10.24 0.11
C PRO A 275 -11.55 10.00 1.40
N THR A 276 -12.76 10.54 1.49
CA THR A 276 -13.68 10.27 2.62
C THR A 276 -14.63 9.13 2.25
N THR A 277 -15.93 9.23 2.56
CA THR A 277 -17.01 8.35 2.06
C THR A 277 -17.19 8.51 0.54
N ASP A 278 -16.18 8.09 -0.21
CA ASP A 278 -15.98 8.18 -1.65
C ASP A 278 -15.55 6.78 -2.18
N LYS A 279 -15.24 6.66 -3.48
CA LYS A 279 -14.76 5.40 -4.09
C LYS A 279 -13.36 5.53 -4.67
N ILE A 280 -12.56 4.45 -4.62
CA ILE A 280 -11.20 4.36 -5.15
C ILE A 280 -11.08 3.16 -6.09
N ARG A 281 -10.50 3.35 -7.28
CA ARG A 281 -10.08 2.24 -8.15
C ARG A 281 -8.88 1.50 -7.57
N LEU A 282 -8.92 0.17 -7.52
CA LEU A 282 -7.78 -0.63 -7.06
C LEU A 282 -6.79 -0.84 -8.21
N GLY A 283 -5.66 -0.12 -8.18
CA GLY A 283 -4.69 -0.13 -9.27
C GLY A 283 -5.31 0.33 -10.59
N ASP A 284 -4.95 -0.34 -11.67
CA ASP A 284 -5.50 -0.21 -13.03
C ASP A 284 -6.70 -1.15 -13.30
N THR A 285 -7.11 -1.95 -12.31
CA THR A 285 -8.28 -2.84 -12.43
C THR A 285 -9.60 -2.07 -12.53
N ASP A 286 -10.70 -2.76 -12.84
CA ASP A 286 -12.04 -2.19 -12.81
C ASP A 286 -12.78 -2.38 -11.46
N LEU A 287 -12.05 -2.81 -10.41
CA LEU A 287 -12.57 -2.89 -9.05
C LEU A 287 -12.57 -1.51 -8.37
N PHE A 288 -13.70 -1.16 -7.74
CA PHE A 288 -13.85 0.07 -6.96
C PHE A 288 -14.16 -0.24 -5.49
N ALA A 289 -13.24 0.11 -4.60
CA ALA A 289 -13.45 0.10 -3.15
C ALA A 289 -14.28 1.34 -2.75
N GLU A 290 -15.39 1.16 -2.02
CA GLU A 290 -16.21 2.24 -1.45
C GLU A 290 -15.94 2.35 0.04
N ILE A 291 -15.60 3.55 0.52
CA ILE A 291 -15.32 3.78 1.95
C ILE A 291 -16.64 3.89 2.71
N GLU A 292 -16.94 2.87 3.51
CA GLU A 292 -18.18 2.75 4.26
C GLU A 292 -18.33 3.82 5.36
N LYS A 293 -17.20 4.21 5.99
CA LYS A 293 -17.18 4.99 7.24
C LYS A 293 -15.95 5.88 7.33
N ASP A 294 -16.15 7.13 7.72
CA ASP A 294 -15.13 8.12 8.08
C ASP A 294 -15.59 8.83 9.39
N PHE A 295 -14.64 9.23 10.23
CA PHE A 295 -14.89 9.80 11.55
C PHE A 295 -14.15 11.14 11.78
N LEU A 296 -13.53 11.73 10.76
CA LEU A 296 -12.35 12.59 10.98
C LEU A 296 -12.55 14.11 10.91
N TYR A 297 -13.64 14.59 10.29
CA TYR A 297 -13.82 15.95 9.74
C TYR A 297 -13.37 17.14 10.62
N GLY A 298 -12.42 17.92 10.09
CA GLY A 298 -11.99 19.24 10.61
C GLY A 298 -10.94 19.21 11.72
N ASN A 299 -10.65 18.03 12.28
CA ASN A 299 -9.56 17.80 13.23
C ASN A 299 -8.55 16.78 12.66
N GLU A 300 -8.33 16.73 11.34
CA GLU A 300 -7.38 15.81 10.71
C GLU A 300 -5.95 16.07 11.23
N CYS A 301 -5.38 15.04 11.82
CA CYS A 301 -4.00 15.03 12.27
C CYS A 301 -3.08 14.78 11.07
N VAL A 302 -2.45 15.85 10.61
CA VAL A 302 -1.49 15.88 9.50
C VAL A 302 -0.16 16.42 10.02
N PHE A 303 0.95 15.73 9.71
CA PHE A 303 2.30 16.08 10.16
C PHE A 303 3.05 16.99 9.19
N GLY A 304 3.93 17.84 9.72
CA GLY A 304 4.81 18.72 8.95
C GLY A 304 4.89 20.17 9.49
N GLY A 305 5.75 20.98 8.88
CA GLY A 305 5.98 22.37 9.26
C GLY A 305 4.68 23.19 9.29
N GLY A 306 4.36 23.77 10.45
CA GLY A 306 3.15 24.58 10.65
C GLY A 306 1.82 23.80 10.76
N LYS A 307 1.82 22.48 10.53
CA LYS A 307 0.59 21.65 10.52
C LYS A 307 0.08 21.33 11.95
N VAL A 308 -0.72 20.26 12.07
CA VAL A 308 -1.53 19.92 13.26
C VAL A 308 -0.73 19.17 14.32
N LEU A 309 0.10 18.22 13.89
CA LEU A 309 0.92 17.41 14.80
C LEU A 309 2.17 18.18 15.22
N ARG A 310 1.98 18.98 16.27
CA ARG A 310 2.97 19.78 16.99
C ARG A 310 2.57 19.86 18.46
N ASP A 311 3.54 20.05 19.36
CA ASP A 311 3.35 20.11 20.82
C ASP A 311 2.12 20.95 21.23
N ARG A 312 1.25 20.33 22.04
CA ARG A 312 0.01 20.89 22.62
C ARG A 312 -1.09 21.26 21.61
N MET A 313 -0.90 20.93 20.34
CA MET A 313 -1.90 21.03 19.28
C MET A 313 -2.55 19.65 19.07
N GLY A 314 -2.36 18.99 17.93
CA GLY A 314 -2.78 17.59 17.75
C GLY A 314 -1.87 16.58 18.47
N GLN A 315 -0.66 16.98 18.85
CA GLN A 315 0.19 16.23 19.77
C GLN A 315 -0.16 16.63 21.21
N SER A 316 -0.54 15.66 22.04
CA SER A 316 -0.91 15.87 23.43
C SER A 316 0.32 16.06 24.33
N CYS A 317 0.12 16.76 25.45
CA CYS A 317 1.16 17.11 26.40
C CYS A 317 0.52 17.22 27.79
N GLY A 318 0.89 16.32 28.72
CA GLY A 318 0.28 16.24 30.06
C GLY A 318 -0.50 14.95 30.37
N HIS A 319 -0.66 14.04 29.39
CA HIS A 319 -1.06 12.66 29.64
C HIS A 319 0.11 11.84 30.22
N PRO A 320 -0.12 10.68 30.87
CA PRO A 320 0.94 9.80 31.32
C PRO A 320 1.80 9.28 30.15
N PRO A 321 3.14 9.43 30.15
CA PRO A 321 3.97 9.06 29.00
C PRO A 321 3.80 7.62 28.50
N ALA A 322 3.47 6.69 29.40
CA ALA A 322 3.23 5.28 29.09
C ALA A 322 2.01 5.01 28.19
N ILE A 323 1.04 5.93 28.09
CA ILE A 323 -0.15 5.76 27.21
C ILE A 323 -0.02 6.48 25.86
N SER A 324 1.14 7.11 25.58
CA SER A 324 1.46 7.55 24.21
C SER A 324 1.43 6.34 23.28
N LEU A 325 0.89 6.49 22.07
CA LEU A 325 1.20 5.58 20.97
C LEU A 325 2.70 5.62 20.67
N ASP A 326 3.27 4.51 20.21
CA ASP A 326 4.68 4.48 19.77
C ASP A 326 4.76 4.91 18.30
N THR A 327 3.76 4.54 17.50
CA THR A 327 3.60 5.02 16.12
C THR A 327 2.11 5.18 15.79
N VAL A 328 1.79 6.12 14.93
CA VAL A 328 0.44 6.33 14.38
C VAL A 328 0.49 6.38 12.86
N ILE A 329 -0.40 5.61 12.21
CA ILE A 329 -0.65 5.77 10.77
C ILE A 329 -1.84 6.73 10.65
N THR A 330 -1.64 7.81 9.90
CA THR A 330 -2.57 8.95 9.85
C THR A 330 -3.44 8.93 8.61
N ASN A 331 -4.74 9.17 8.78
CA ASN A 331 -5.72 9.36 7.68
C ASN A 331 -5.81 8.20 6.66
N ALA A 332 -5.41 6.98 7.06
CA ALA A 332 -5.34 5.82 6.17
C ALA A 332 -6.71 5.32 5.70
N VAL A 333 -6.78 4.90 4.44
CA VAL A 333 -7.88 4.07 3.92
C VAL A 333 -7.53 2.61 4.22
N ILE A 334 -8.30 1.96 5.10
CA ILE A 334 -8.09 0.57 5.49
C ILE A 334 -8.96 -0.31 4.60
N ILE A 335 -8.34 -1.30 3.94
CA ILE A 335 -9.04 -2.38 3.24
C ILE A 335 -8.70 -3.68 3.98
N ASP A 336 -9.72 -4.31 4.55
CA ASP A 336 -9.65 -5.58 5.28
C ASP A 336 -10.97 -6.36 5.09
N TYR A 337 -10.95 -7.67 5.34
CA TYR A 337 -12.15 -8.51 5.24
C TYR A 337 -13.28 -8.09 6.21
N SER A 338 -12.99 -7.30 7.25
CA SER A 338 -13.97 -6.75 8.19
C SER A 338 -14.64 -5.44 7.74
N GLY A 339 -14.20 -4.84 6.62
CA GLY A 339 -14.82 -3.68 5.98
C GLY A 339 -13.81 -2.67 5.42
N ILE A 340 -14.31 -1.73 4.61
CA ILE A 340 -13.51 -0.66 3.98
C ILE A 340 -13.79 0.67 4.70
N ILE A 341 -12.81 1.22 5.42
CA ILE A 341 -13.00 2.38 6.31
C ILE A 341 -11.84 3.38 6.26
N LYS A 342 -12.09 4.63 6.66
CA LYS A 342 -11.03 5.64 6.86
C LYS A 342 -10.82 5.94 8.34
N ALA A 343 -9.59 5.77 8.81
CA ALA A 343 -9.23 5.87 10.22
C ALA A 343 -7.76 6.24 10.46
N TYR A 344 -7.40 6.42 11.73
CA TYR A 344 -6.03 6.32 12.21
C TYR A 344 -5.81 4.90 12.74
N ILE A 345 -4.58 4.38 12.57
CA ILE A 345 -4.14 3.12 13.19
C ILE A 345 -3.15 3.48 14.29
N GLY A 346 -3.46 3.11 15.53
CA GLY A 346 -2.59 3.28 16.68
C GLY A 346 -1.75 2.03 16.92
N ILE A 347 -0.43 2.17 16.87
CA ILE A 347 0.54 1.09 17.09
C ILE A 347 1.26 1.32 18.43
N LYS A 348 1.36 0.26 19.23
CA LYS A 348 2.13 0.23 20.47
C LYS A 348 2.69 -1.15 20.76
N ASP A 349 3.92 -1.24 21.26
CA ASP A 349 4.62 -2.48 21.62
C ASP A 349 4.65 -3.51 20.46
N GLY A 350 4.69 -3.02 19.21
CA GLY A 350 4.64 -3.82 17.99
C GLY A 350 3.25 -4.35 17.58
N LEU A 351 2.18 -3.90 18.25
CA LEU A 351 0.80 -4.36 18.03
C LEU A 351 -0.11 -3.19 17.61
N ILE A 352 -1.15 -3.47 16.83
CA ILE A 352 -2.26 -2.54 16.62
C ILE A 352 -3.10 -2.53 17.92
N VAL A 353 -3.07 -1.43 18.66
CA VAL A 353 -3.80 -1.28 19.93
C VAL A 353 -5.15 -0.60 19.77
N SER A 354 -5.39 0.08 18.64
CA SER A 354 -6.65 0.76 18.35
C SER A 354 -6.75 1.21 16.89
N ILE A 355 -7.98 1.29 16.38
CA ILE A 355 -8.33 1.88 15.07
C ILE A 355 -9.49 2.86 15.32
N GLY A 356 -9.43 4.07 14.76
CA GLY A 356 -10.44 5.11 14.99
C GLY A 356 -9.88 6.52 14.88
N LYS A 357 -10.29 7.44 15.77
CA LYS A 357 -9.79 8.83 15.81
C LYS A 357 -8.55 8.96 16.71
N ALA A 358 -7.40 9.33 16.15
CA ALA A 358 -6.24 9.77 16.91
C ALA A 358 -6.20 11.29 17.05
N GLY A 359 -5.57 11.78 18.12
CA GLY A 359 -5.40 13.22 18.34
C GLY A 359 -4.83 13.58 19.72
N ASN A 360 -5.26 14.75 20.17
CA ASN A 360 -5.05 15.24 21.53
C ASN A 360 -6.41 15.54 22.19
N PRO A 361 -6.82 14.80 23.25
CA PRO A 361 -8.09 15.03 23.94
C PRO A 361 -8.16 16.38 24.69
N ASP A 362 -7.06 17.11 24.80
CA ASP A 362 -7.11 18.48 25.33
C ASP A 362 -7.72 19.51 24.36
N ILE A 363 -7.79 19.20 23.04
CA ILE A 363 -8.33 20.11 22.00
C ILE A 363 -9.22 19.45 20.91
N MET A 364 -9.32 18.12 20.86
CA MET A 364 -10.02 17.36 19.82
C MET A 364 -11.08 16.46 20.43
N ASP A 365 -12.28 16.46 19.84
CA ASP A 365 -13.38 15.60 20.28
C ASP A 365 -13.16 14.14 19.81
N GLY A 366 -13.52 13.16 20.62
CA GLY A 366 -13.54 11.74 20.25
C GLY A 366 -12.20 10.99 20.29
N VAL A 367 -11.15 11.58 20.89
CA VAL A 367 -9.84 10.93 21.04
C VAL A 367 -9.82 10.06 22.30
N PHE A 368 -9.87 8.74 22.13
CA PHE A 368 -9.78 7.80 23.25
C PHE A 368 -8.35 7.70 23.82
N PHE A 369 -8.24 7.23 25.06
CA PHE A 369 -6.96 7.18 25.81
C PHE A 369 -5.87 6.30 25.16
N ASN A 370 -6.26 5.35 24.33
CA ASN A 370 -5.40 4.45 23.54
C ASN A 370 -5.09 4.99 22.13
N MET A 371 -5.47 6.23 21.83
CA MET A 371 -5.28 6.92 20.55
C MET A 371 -4.61 8.29 20.71
N ILE A 372 -3.89 8.49 21.82
CA ILE A 372 -3.19 9.73 22.13
C ILE A 372 -1.83 9.75 21.44
N MET A 373 -1.61 10.76 20.59
CA MET A 373 -0.28 11.10 20.10
C MET A 373 0.45 11.95 21.14
N GLY A 374 1.62 11.52 21.59
CA GLY A 374 2.46 12.21 22.56
C GLY A 374 3.80 12.67 21.99
N ALA A 375 4.69 13.15 22.86
CA ALA A 375 6.05 13.56 22.48
C ALA A 375 6.95 12.37 22.06
N ASN A 376 6.50 11.14 22.30
CA ASN A 376 7.21 9.89 21.98
C ASN A 376 6.56 9.12 20.82
N THR A 377 5.61 9.72 20.08
CA THR A 377 4.86 9.05 19.01
C THR A 377 5.42 9.41 17.64
N GLU A 378 5.87 8.40 16.89
CA GLU A 378 6.27 8.56 15.48
C GLU A 378 5.04 8.61 14.55
N VAL A 379 5.15 9.29 13.40
CA VAL A 379 4.03 9.50 12.47
C VAL A 379 4.31 8.94 11.08
N ILE A 380 3.46 8.02 10.64
CA ILE A 380 3.37 7.59 9.23
C ILE A 380 2.20 8.33 8.57
N ALA A 381 2.50 9.05 7.48
CA ALA A 381 1.49 9.71 6.66
C ALA A 381 0.77 8.66 5.79
N GLY A 382 -0.52 8.46 6.05
CA GLY A 382 -1.40 7.56 5.29
C GLY A 382 -2.45 8.31 4.46
N GLU A 383 -2.52 9.64 4.56
CA GLU A 383 -3.34 10.48 3.69
C GLU A 383 -3.06 10.20 2.20
N GLY A 384 -4.07 9.71 1.48
CA GLY A 384 -3.98 9.33 0.07
C GLY A 384 -3.44 7.91 -0.18
N LEU A 385 -3.18 7.12 0.86
CA LEU A 385 -2.71 5.74 0.76
C LEU A 385 -3.75 4.73 1.25
N ILE A 386 -3.69 3.53 0.68
CA ILE A 386 -4.39 2.35 1.18
C ILE A 386 -3.46 1.60 2.14
N VAL A 387 -4.03 1.06 3.22
CA VAL A 387 -3.36 0.17 4.17
C VAL A 387 -4.15 -1.13 4.28
N THR A 388 -3.47 -2.24 4.06
CA THR A 388 -3.98 -3.60 4.22
C THR A 388 -3.22 -4.30 5.34
N ALA A 389 -3.57 -5.56 5.63
CA ALA A 389 -2.57 -6.48 6.15
C ALA A 389 -1.51 -6.80 5.07
N GLY A 390 -0.37 -7.36 5.47
CA GLY A 390 0.56 -8.01 4.54
C GLY A 390 0.04 -9.41 4.14
N ALA A 391 0.93 -10.40 4.04
CA ALA A 391 0.55 -11.74 3.56
C ALA A 391 1.33 -12.93 4.16
N ILE A 392 0.73 -14.14 4.22
CA ILE A 392 1.43 -15.41 3.99
C ILE A 392 1.65 -15.58 2.48
N ASP A 393 2.64 -16.37 2.10
CA ASP A 393 2.30 -17.51 1.24
C ASP A 393 2.18 -18.76 2.12
N CYS A 394 1.09 -19.53 2.04
CA CYS A 394 0.88 -20.73 2.88
C CYS A 394 1.23 -22.06 2.20
N HIS A 395 1.79 -22.00 0.99
CA HIS A 395 2.25 -23.16 0.25
C HIS A 395 3.69 -22.92 -0.24
N VAL A 396 4.56 -22.55 0.71
CA VAL A 396 5.97 -22.21 0.45
C VAL A 396 6.85 -23.45 0.39
N TYR A 397 7.72 -23.51 -0.60
CA TYR A 397 8.83 -24.45 -0.65
C TYR A 397 10.12 -23.67 -0.37
N TYR A 398 10.76 -23.92 0.77
CA TYR A 398 11.97 -23.19 1.18
C TYR A 398 13.21 -23.69 0.41
N ILE A 399 13.22 -23.45 -0.90
CA ILE A 399 14.22 -23.88 -1.89
C ILE A 399 15.48 -23.00 -1.82
N CYS A 400 15.32 -21.69 -1.66
CA CYS A 400 16.42 -20.73 -1.49
C CYS A 400 16.01 -19.58 -0.55
N PRO A 401 16.94 -18.78 0.00
CA PRO A 401 16.58 -17.60 0.79
C PRO A 401 16.06 -16.43 -0.07
N GLN A 402 16.44 -16.33 -1.36
CA GLN A 402 16.07 -15.18 -2.20
C GLN A 402 14.55 -15.05 -2.40
N LEU A 403 13.79 -16.15 -2.34
CA LEU A 403 12.33 -16.10 -2.39
C LEU A 403 11.72 -15.35 -1.18
N VAL A 404 12.46 -15.19 -0.09
CA VAL A 404 12.03 -14.43 1.10
C VAL A 404 12.18 -12.92 0.88
N ASP A 405 13.22 -12.49 0.16
CA ASP A 405 13.41 -11.08 -0.23
C ASP A 405 12.31 -10.66 -1.23
N GLU A 406 12.01 -11.54 -2.20
CA GLU A 406 10.95 -11.35 -3.20
C GLU A 406 9.53 -11.46 -2.60
N ALA A 407 9.39 -12.19 -1.49
CA ALA A 407 8.16 -12.21 -0.71
C ALA A 407 7.94 -10.85 -0.01
N ILE A 408 8.90 -10.35 0.76
CA ILE A 408 8.68 -9.09 1.49
C ILE A 408 8.64 -7.86 0.57
N SER A 409 9.29 -7.90 -0.61
CA SER A 409 9.13 -6.85 -1.64
C SER A 409 7.70 -6.78 -2.21
N SER A 410 7.01 -7.92 -2.29
CA SER A 410 5.60 -8.05 -2.69
C SER A 410 4.62 -7.96 -1.50
N SER A 411 5.05 -7.42 -0.36
CA SER A 411 4.27 -7.26 0.89
C SER A 411 3.90 -8.55 1.64
N ILE A 412 4.48 -9.70 1.26
CA ILE A 412 4.41 -10.93 2.03
C ILE A 412 5.31 -10.80 3.27
N THR A 413 4.70 -10.46 4.41
CA THR A 413 5.37 -10.39 5.72
C THR A 413 5.51 -11.76 6.38
N THR A 414 5.05 -12.84 5.74
CA THR A 414 4.83 -14.14 6.39
C THR A 414 4.98 -15.31 5.41
N LEU A 415 5.50 -16.45 5.85
CA LEU A 415 5.66 -17.66 5.03
C LEU A 415 5.24 -18.90 5.83
N VAL A 416 4.44 -19.79 5.25
CA VAL A 416 4.09 -21.12 5.79
C VAL A 416 4.30 -22.16 4.69
N GLY A 417 4.98 -23.25 5.03
CA GLY A 417 5.32 -24.30 4.08
C GLY A 417 6.45 -25.16 4.60
N GLY A 418 7.27 -25.76 3.72
CA GLY A 418 8.34 -26.65 4.16
C GLY A 418 9.48 -26.78 3.16
N GLY A 419 10.66 -27.10 3.68
CA GLY A 419 11.87 -27.26 2.87
C GLY A 419 13.16 -27.29 3.69
N THR A 420 14.28 -27.52 3.00
CA THR A 420 15.63 -27.60 3.58
C THR A 420 16.70 -27.03 2.62
N GLY A 421 16.39 -25.96 1.88
CA GLY A 421 17.20 -25.53 0.72
C GLY A 421 16.93 -26.39 -0.53
N PRO A 422 17.75 -26.32 -1.59
CA PRO A 422 17.39 -26.79 -2.94
C PRO A 422 17.55 -28.32 -3.14
N THR A 423 17.21 -29.11 -2.11
CA THR A 423 17.20 -30.59 -2.18
C THR A 423 16.05 -31.07 -3.05
N ALA A 424 16.20 -32.24 -3.70
CA ALA A 424 15.13 -32.81 -4.56
C ALA A 424 13.79 -32.93 -3.81
N GLY A 425 13.81 -33.38 -2.55
CA GLY A 425 12.61 -33.47 -1.72
C GLY A 425 11.96 -32.12 -1.39
N THR A 426 12.74 -31.03 -1.32
CA THR A 426 12.23 -29.66 -1.13
C THR A 426 11.78 -29.03 -2.46
N ARG A 427 12.39 -29.41 -3.58
CA ARG A 427 11.96 -28.95 -4.92
C ARG A 427 10.66 -29.59 -5.39
N ALA A 428 10.25 -30.71 -4.79
CA ALA A 428 9.00 -31.41 -5.10
C ALA A 428 7.94 -31.33 -3.99
N THR A 429 8.31 -31.10 -2.72
CA THR A 429 7.35 -31.15 -1.60
C THR A 429 7.61 -30.10 -0.52
N THR A 430 6.55 -29.47 -0.01
CA THR A 430 6.57 -28.54 1.14
C THR A 430 6.82 -29.31 2.46
N CYS A 431 8.01 -29.90 2.61
CA CYS A 431 8.40 -30.72 3.75
C CYS A 431 9.77 -30.32 4.30
N THR A 432 9.84 -30.04 5.61
CA THR A 432 11.08 -30.01 6.40
C THR A 432 11.17 -31.33 7.18
N PRO A 433 11.85 -32.39 6.69
CA PRO A 433 11.54 -33.75 7.14
C PRO A 433 12.10 -34.16 8.50
N ALA A 434 13.35 -33.82 8.84
CA ALA A 434 14.02 -34.30 10.05
C ALA A 434 14.04 -33.25 11.18
N PRO A 435 13.97 -33.64 12.47
CA PRO A 435 14.11 -32.74 13.62
C PRO A 435 15.36 -31.85 13.61
N SER A 436 16.47 -32.35 13.09
CA SER A 436 17.71 -31.57 12.91
C SER A 436 17.57 -30.48 11.84
N GLN A 437 16.83 -30.76 10.76
CA GLN A 437 16.54 -29.80 9.69
C GLN A 437 15.51 -28.77 10.15
N MET A 438 14.49 -29.18 10.92
CA MET A 438 13.53 -28.28 11.55
C MET A 438 14.23 -27.22 12.42
N LYS A 439 15.12 -27.67 13.30
CA LYS A 439 15.97 -26.79 14.11
C LYS A 439 16.81 -25.83 13.24
N LEU A 440 17.44 -26.33 12.17
CA LEU A 440 18.30 -25.51 11.31
C LEU A 440 17.50 -24.48 10.48
N MET A 441 16.33 -24.84 9.97
CA MET A 441 15.46 -23.91 9.22
C MET A 441 14.90 -22.81 10.10
N LEU A 442 14.50 -23.16 11.33
CA LEU A 442 14.21 -22.19 12.38
C LEU A 442 15.42 -21.26 12.59
N GLN A 443 16.58 -21.78 13.00
CA GLN A 443 17.77 -20.95 13.27
C GLN A 443 18.23 -20.12 12.06
N SER A 444 17.99 -20.57 10.83
CA SER A 444 18.35 -19.85 9.59
C SER A 444 17.37 -18.74 9.21
N THR A 445 16.22 -18.63 9.88
CA THR A 445 15.17 -17.64 9.57
C THR A 445 14.87 -16.70 10.74
N ASP A 446 15.62 -16.77 11.84
CA ASP A 446 15.45 -15.93 13.04
C ASP A 446 15.50 -14.43 12.71
N ASP A 447 16.61 -13.98 12.12
CA ASP A 447 16.90 -12.55 11.88
C ASP A 447 16.15 -11.94 10.67
N LEU A 448 15.42 -12.73 9.88
CA LEU A 448 14.70 -12.25 8.70
C LEU A 448 13.40 -11.52 9.11
N PRO A 449 13.02 -10.37 8.52
CA PRO A 449 11.88 -9.56 8.99
C PRO A 449 10.48 -10.11 8.62
N LEU A 450 10.35 -11.44 8.49
CA LEU A 450 9.09 -12.13 8.20
C LEU A 450 8.71 -13.12 9.31
N ASN A 451 7.43 -13.39 9.41
CA ASN A 451 6.83 -14.51 10.12
C ASN A 451 7.10 -15.84 9.37
N PHE A 452 7.34 -16.95 10.08
CA PHE A 452 7.58 -18.28 9.47
C PHE A 452 6.77 -19.40 10.13
N GLY A 453 6.38 -20.39 9.33
CA GLY A 453 5.84 -21.68 9.77
C GLY A 453 6.36 -22.83 8.92
N PHE A 454 6.81 -23.91 9.57
CA PHE A 454 7.41 -25.06 8.92
C PHE A 454 6.54 -26.33 9.02
N THR A 455 6.31 -27.02 7.91
CA THR A 455 5.55 -28.27 7.84
C THR A 455 6.45 -29.49 7.74
N GLY A 456 6.18 -30.50 8.57
CA GLY A 456 6.84 -31.81 8.49
C GLY A 456 6.27 -32.67 7.36
N LYS A 457 6.90 -33.82 7.12
CA LYS A 457 6.36 -34.84 6.19
C LYS A 457 5.23 -35.63 6.87
N GLY A 458 4.03 -35.55 6.30
CA GLY A 458 2.85 -36.27 6.79
C GLY A 458 2.65 -37.67 6.20
N SER A 459 3.26 -37.97 5.04
CA SER A 459 3.12 -39.27 4.37
C SER A 459 3.85 -40.39 5.12
N SER A 460 3.18 -40.99 6.10
CA SER A 460 3.58 -42.22 6.77
C SER A 460 2.37 -43.01 7.24
N SER A 461 2.48 -44.34 7.27
CA SER A 461 1.48 -45.24 7.87
C SER A 461 1.65 -45.42 9.39
N LYS A 462 2.58 -44.68 10.02
CA LYS A 462 2.89 -44.76 11.45
C LYS A 462 3.04 -43.36 12.08
N PRO A 463 2.46 -43.12 13.28
CA PRO A 463 2.47 -41.80 13.91
C PRO A 463 3.81 -41.45 14.58
N ASP A 464 4.69 -42.44 14.78
CA ASP A 464 5.90 -42.35 15.59
C ASP A 464 6.83 -41.20 15.15
N GLU A 465 7.19 -41.15 13.87
CA GLU A 465 8.03 -40.07 13.30
C GLU A 465 7.28 -38.72 13.20
N LEU A 466 5.97 -38.76 12.98
CA LEU A 466 5.11 -37.57 12.91
C LEU A 466 5.09 -36.85 14.26
N HIS A 467 5.06 -37.58 15.37
CA HIS A 467 5.17 -37.00 16.71
C HIS A 467 6.52 -36.32 16.94
N GLU A 468 7.63 -36.88 16.46
CA GLU A 468 8.97 -36.28 16.64
C GLU A 468 9.17 -35.02 15.80
N ILE A 469 8.70 -34.97 14.54
CA ILE A 469 8.82 -33.74 13.74
C ILE A 469 7.90 -32.61 14.24
N ILE A 470 6.73 -32.94 14.80
CA ILE A 470 5.87 -31.97 15.50
C ILE A 470 6.57 -31.43 16.76
N LYS A 471 7.12 -32.30 17.62
CA LYS A 471 7.89 -31.87 18.81
C LYS A 471 9.10 -31.00 18.45
N ALA A 472 9.70 -31.21 17.28
CA ALA A 472 10.86 -30.46 16.81
C ALA A 472 10.54 -29.04 16.34
N GLY A 473 9.25 -28.69 16.14
CA GLY A 473 8.82 -27.35 15.74
C GLY A 473 7.83 -27.29 14.57
N ALA A 474 7.38 -28.42 14.00
CA ALA A 474 6.45 -28.36 12.88
C ALA A 474 5.07 -27.81 13.30
N MET A 475 4.58 -26.78 12.59
CA MET A 475 3.23 -26.22 12.78
C MET A 475 2.13 -27.02 12.06
N GLY A 476 2.52 -27.91 11.14
CA GLY A 476 1.64 -28.74 10.34
C GLY A 476 2.39 -29.88 9.62
N LEU A 477 1.70 -30.62 8.77
CA LEU A 477 2.25 -31.75 8.01
C LEU A 477 1.73 -31.73 6.57
N LYS A 478 2.61 -31.88 5.56
CA LYS A 478 2.20 -32.06 4.15
C LYS A 478 2.11 -33.55 3.81
N LEU A 479 0.95 -33.97 3.30
CA LEU A 479 0.80 -35.21 2.54
C LEU A 479 1.16 -34.92 1.07
N HIS A 480 1.92 -35.80 0.43
CA HIS A 480 2.33 -35.67 -0.99
C HIS A 480 2.38 -37.03 -1.69
N GLU A 481 2.11 -37.04 -3.00
CA GLU A 481 2.16 -38.26 -3.82
C GLU A 481 3.57 -38.87 -3.85
N ASP A 482 4.60 -38.05 -4.04
CA ASP A 482 6.04 -38.39 -4.04
C ASP A 482 6.53 -39.12 -2.79
N TRP A 483 5.81 -38.95 -1.67
CA TRP A 483 6.12 -39.60 -0.40
C TRP A 483 5.12 -40.70 -0.01
N GLY A 484 4.17 -41.03 -0.89
CA GLY A 484 3.10 -41.98 -0.63
C GLY A 484 1.81 -41.29 -0.18
N SER A 485 1.04 -40.78 -1.15
CA SER A 485 -0.37 -40.37 -1.00
C SER A 485 -1.07 -40.54 -2.36
N ALA A 486 -2.40 -40.56 -2.37
CA ALA A 486 -3.18 -40.85 -3.56
C ALA A 486 -3.26 -39.66 -4.54
N GLY A 487 -2.19 -39.46 -5.32
CA GLY A 487 -2.12 -38.48 -6.41
C GLY A 487 -1.91 -37.03 -5.96
N GLY A 488 -1.17 -36.25 -6.74
CA GLY A 488 -0.99 -34.80 -6.59
C GLY A 488 -2.22 -34.08 -7.15
N GLY A 489 -3.34 -34.33 -6.49
CA GLY A 489 -4.67 -34.20 -7.07
C GLY A 489 -5.07 -35.48 -7.82
N HIS A 490 -6.21 -36.06 -7.45
CA HIS A 490 -6.88 -37.07 -8.27
C HIS A 490 -7.26 -36.47 -9.63
N ALA A 491 -6.73 -37.04 -10.71
CA ALA A 491 -7.10 -36.65 -12.07
C ALA A 491 -8.40 -37.37 -12.49
N PRO A 492 -9.39 -36.69 -13.09
CA PRO A 492 -9.46 -35.23 -13.36
C PRO A 492 -10.14 -34.43 -12.23
N ASP A 493 -10.64 -35.10 -11.19
CA ASP A 493 -11.81 -34.64 -10.43
C ASP A 493 -11.54 -34.15 -8.99
N ILE A 494 -10.28 -33.95 -8.60
CA ILE A 494 -9.88 -33.40 -7.29
C ILE A 494 -10.66 -32.13 -6.89
N ILE A 495 -11.04 -31.28 -7.85
CA ILE A 495 -11.81 -30.05 -7.64
C ILE A 495 -13.14 -30.26 -6.89
N LYS A 496 -13.66 -31.50 -6.86
CA LYS A 496 -14.81 -31.91 -6.03
C LYS A 496 -14.63 -31.64 -4.53
N VAL A 497 -13.39 -31.52 -4.02
CA VAL A 497 -13.15 -31.24 -2.60
C VAL A 497 -13.62 -29.86 -2.15
N CYS A 498 -13.80 -28.91 -3.08
CA CYS A 498 -14.27 -27.55 -2.78
C CYS A 498 -15.68 -27.52 -2.16
N GLY A 499 -16.52 -28.51 -2.51
CA GLY A 499 -17.86 -28.72 -1.93
C GLY A 499 -17.90 -29.53 -0.63
N MET A 500 -16.75 -29.94 -0.07
CA MET A 500 -16.70 -30.77 1.14
C MET A 500 -16.57 -29.92 2.41
N LYS A 501 -17.57 -30.00 3.30
CA LYS A 501 -17.64 -29.18 4.53
C LYS A 501 -16.39 -29.24 5.43
N ASN A 502 -15.68 -30.35 5.45
CA ASN A 502 -14.48 -30.56 6.26
C ASN A 502 -13.15 -30.30 5.51
N VAL A 503 -13.21 -29.66 4.34
CA VAL A 503 -12.03 -29.24 3.56
C VAL A 503 -11.94 -27.72 3.59
N LEU A 504 -10.72 -27.22 3.69
CA LEU A 504 -10.37 -25.81 3.51
C LEU A 504 -9.59 -25.72 2.19
N PRO A 505 -10.27 -25.46 1.05
CA PRO A 505 -9.65 -25.49 -0.28
C PRO A 505 -8.78 -24.25 -0.54
N SER A 506 -7.63 -24.46 -1.16
CA SER A 506 -6.69 -23.42 -1.60
C SER A 506 -6.22 -23.67 -3.03
N SER A 507 -5.92 -22.60 -3.77
CA SER A 507 -5.25 -22.66 -5.08
C SER A 507 -3.79 -22.25 -5.00
N THR A 508 -3.03 -22.65 -6.02
CA THR A 508 -1.68 -22.15 -6.33
C THR A 508 -1.79 -21.10 -7.44
N ASN A 509 -0.79 -20.24 -7.63
CA ASN A 509 -1.01 -18.99 -8.38
C ASN A 509 -0.85 -19.00 -9.92
N PRO A 510 -0.11 -19.88 -10.63
CA PRO A 510 0.09 -19.69 -12.07
C PRO A 510 -1.13 -20.05 -12.92
N THR A 511 -2.16 -20.66 -12.34
CA THR A 511 -3.48 -20.86 -12.98
C THR A 511 -4.44 -19.68 -12.79
N ARG A 512 -4.04 -18.62 -12.08
CA ARG A 512 -4.91 -17.52 -11.63
C ARG A 512 -4.63 -16.22 -12.41
N PRO A 513 -5.60 -15.65 -13.16
CA PRO A 513 -6.84 -16.27 -13.66
C PRO A 513 -6.55 -17.19 -14.86
N PHE A 514 -7.59 -17.77 -15.46
CA PHE A 514 -7.46 -18.41 -16.77
C PHE A 514 -7.12 -17.38 -17.87
N THR A 515 -5.91 -17.47 -18.44
CA THR A 515 -5.46 -16.65 -19.59
C THR A 515 -5.21 -17.47 -20.83
N VAL A 516 -5.12 -16.82 -22.00
CA VAL A 516 -4.84 -17.48 -23.29
C VAL A 516 -3.51 -18.25 -23.31
N ASN A 517 -2.54 -17.89 -22.46
CA ASN A 517 -1.26 -18.59 -22.36
C ASN A 517 -1.24 -19.67 -21.25
N THR A 518 -2.26 -19.74 -20.38
CA THR A 518 -2.24 -20.62 -19.19
C THR A 518 -2.24 -22.12 -19.55
N ILE A 519 -2.79 -22.52 -20.70
CA ILE A 519 -2.71 -23.93 -21.14
C ILE A 519 -1.35 -24.22 -21.79
N ASP A 520 -0.86 -23.29 -22.62
CA ASP A 520 0.41 -23.43 -23.34
C ASP A 520 1.64 -23.40 -22.41
N GLU A 521 1.63 -22.60 -21.34
CA GLU A 521 2.66 -22.58 -20.29
C GLU A 521 2.79 -23.94 -19.56
N TYR A 522 1.67 -24.68 -19.45
CA TYR A 522 1.60 -25.94 -18.71
C TYR A 522 1.71 -27.20 -19.59
N LEU A 523 1.32 -27.15 -20.87
CA LEU A 523 1.35 -28.28 -21.81
C LEU A 523 2.30 -28.06 -23.00
N ASP A 524 2.04 -27.03 -23.83
CA ASP A 524 2.61 -26.95 -25.18
C ASP A 524 2.97 -25.54 -25.67
N MET A 525 4.24 -25.17 -25.54
CA MET A 525 4.92 -24.43 -26.61
C MET A 525 6.10 -25.20 -27.18
N LEU A 526 6.51 -24.77 -28.38
CA LEU A 526 7.60 -25.34 -29.16
C LEU A 526 8.97 -24.86 -28.66
N SER A 527 9.93 -25.79 -28.61
CA SER A 527 11.38 -25.60 -28.38
C SER A 527 11.89 -25.26 -26.98
N PHE A 528 11.06 -24.78 -26.05
CA PHE A 528 11.43 -24.68 -24.63
C PHE A 528 10.35 -25.23 -23.70
N CYS A 529 10.81 -25.79 -22.59
CA CYS A 529 10.03 -26.56 -21.61
C CYS A 529 9.45 -25.59 -20.53
N ASP A 530 8.88 -25.96 -19.37
CA ASP A 530 9.29 -27.01 -18.43
C ASP A 530 8.18 -27.59 -17.52
N MET A 531 7.08 -26.89 -17.19
CA MET A 531 6.45 -27.10 -15.88
C MET A 531 5.97 -28.53 -15.58
N GLN A 532 4.93 -29.07 -16.23
CA GLN A 532 4.58 -30.47 -15.96
C GLN A 532 5.52 -31.46 -16.65
N MET A 533 5.83 -31.23 -17.93
CA MET A 533 6.61 -32.18 -18.74
C MET A 533 8.04 -32.38 -18.24
N VAL A 534 8.73 -31.38 -17.69
CA VAL A 534 10.12 -31.53 -17.23
C VAL A 534 10.26 -31.59 -15.71
N CYS A 535 9.36 -31.04 -14.89
CA CYS A 535 9.39 -31.42 -13.46
C CYS A 535 9.19 -32.94 -13.29
N HIS A 536 8.33 -33.56 -14.10
CA HIS A 536 8.17 -35.03 -14.14
C HIS A 536 9.07 -35.77 -15.15
N HIS A 537 9.92 -35.07 -15.92
CA HIS A 537 10.86 -35.65 -16.90
C HIS A 537 10.22 -36.56 -17.98
N LEU A 538 9.01 -36.19 -18.40
CA LEU A 538 8.16 -36.82 -19.41
C LEU A 538 8.62 -36.52 -20.85
N ASN A 539 8.23 -37.37 -21.80
CA ASN A 539 8.55 -37.25 -23.22
C ASN A 539 7.28 -37.12 -24.09
N ARG A 540 7.16 -36.05 -24.90
CA ARG A 540 6.01 -35.83 -25.80
C ARG A 540 5.82 -36.96 -26.84
N GLU A 541 6.89 -37.69 -27.19
CA GLU A 541 6.83 -38.83 -28.12
C GLU A 541 6.29 -40.14 -27.48
N ILE A 542 6.03 -40.15 -26.17
CA ILE A 542 5.44 -41.29 -25.44
C ILE A 542 3.95 -40.99 -25.22
N PRO A 543 3.01 -41.76 -25.82
CA PRO A 543 1.58 -41.50 -25.69
C PRO A 543 1.06 -41.54 -24.25
N GLU A 544 1.64 -42.39 -23.39
CA GLU A 544 1.30 -42.52 -21.98
C GLU A 544 1.70 -41.28 -21.16
N ASP A 545 2.87 -40.70 -21.44
CA ASP A 545 3.38 -39.48 -20.81
C ASP A 545 2.52 -38.27 -21.19
N LEU A 546 2.18 -38.15 -22.48
CA LEU A 546 1.29 -37.11 -22.98
C LEU A 546 -0.13 -37.26 -22.41
N ALA A 547 -0.66 -38.48 -22.33
CA ALA A 547 -1.96 -38.75 -21.72
C ALA A 547 -1.99 -38.41 -20.22
N PHE A 548 -0.91 -38.68 -19.48
CA PHE A 548 -0.76 -38.26 -18.09
C PHE A 548 -0.80 -36.73 -17.96
N ALA A 549 -0.04 -36.00 -18.78
CA ALA A 549 -0.04 -34.54 -18.77
C ALA A 549 -1.44 -33.95 -19.09
N CYS A 550 -2.07 -34.40 -20.19
CA CYS A 550 -3.42 -33.98 -20.56
C CYS A 550 -4.52 -34.40 -19.55
N SER A 551 -4.27 -35.40 -18.69
CA SER A 551 -5.18 -35.73 -17.59
C SER A 551 -5.07 -34.78 -16.40
N ARG A 552 -3.91 -34.11 -16.23
CA ARG A 552 -3.62 -33.24 -15.07
C ARG A 552 -3.81 -31.75 -15.39
N ILE A 553 -3.46 -31.29 -16.58
CA ILE A 553 -3.74 -29.92 -17.06
C ILE A 553 -5.03 -29.93 -17.88
N ARG A 554 -6.08 -29.24 -17.41
CA ARG A 554 -7.41 -29.30 -18.03
C ARG A 554 -8.08 -27.93 -17.99
N GLU A 555 -8.30 -27.37 -19.18
CA GLU A 555 -9.00 -26.10 -19.42
C GLU A 555 -10.30 -25.99 -18.60
N GLY A 556 -11.20 -26.98 -18.71
CA GLY A 556 -12.47 -26.99 -17.99
C GLY A 556 -12.38 -26.96 -16.45
N THR A 557 -11.26 -27.38 -15.85
CA THR A 557 -11.07 -27.22 -14.39
C THR A 557 -10.38 -25.91 -14.01
N ILE A 558 -9.57 -25.32 -14.88
CA ILE A 558 -8.91 -24.03 -14.65
C ILE A 558 -9.93 -22.88 -14.84
N ALA A 559 -10.76 -22.97 -15.88
CA ALA A 559 -11.89 -22.07 -16.09
C ALA A 559 -12.96 -22.17 -14.99
N ALA A 560 -13.15 -23.35 -14.40
CA ALA A 560 -14.01 -23.53 -13.24
C ALA A 560 -13.39 -22.98 -11.94
N GLU A 561 -12.06 -23.06 -11.80
CA GLU A 561 -11.33 -22.54 -10.64
C GLU A 561 -11.56 -21.03 -10.46
N ASP A 562 -11.58 -20.24 -11.55
CA ASP A 562 -11.93 -18.80 -11.51
C ASP A 562 -13.28 -18.56 -10.81
N ILE A 563 -14.33 -19.26 -11.26
CA ILE A 563 -15.69 -19.10 -10.73
C ILE A 563 -15.78 -19.62 -9.30
N LEU A 564 -15.03 -20.67 -8.95
CA LEU A 564 -14.98 -21.18 -7.58
C LEU A 564 -14.29 -20.22 -6.60
N HIS A 565 -13.34 -19.38 -7.04
CA HIS A 565 -12.86 -18.26 -6.21
C HIS A 565 -13.95 -17.18 -6.07
N ASP A 566 -14.54 -16.73 -7.17
CA ASP A 566 -15.54 -15.63 -7.18
C ASP A 566 -16.77 -15.92 -6.30
N ILE A 567 -17.26 -17.17 -6.27
CA ILE A 567 -18.39 -17.58 -5.39
C ILE A 567 -17.95 -18.00 -3.97
N GLY A 568 -16.68 -17.82 -3.60
CA GLY A 568 -16.14 -18.21 -2.29
C GLY A 568 -16.13 -19.72 -2.02
N ALA A 569 -16.06 -20.53 -3.07
CA ALA A 569 -15.97 -22.00 -3.00
C ALA A 569 -14.51 -22.51 -2.96
N ILE A 570 -13.53 -21.69 -3.31
CA ILE A 570 -12.13 -21.81 -2.87
C ILE A 570 -11.89 -20.69 -1.84
N SER A 571 -11.03 -20.91 -0.85
CA SER A 571 -10.95 -20.02 0.33
C SER A 571 -9.60 -19.31 0.53
N ILE A 572 -8.57 -19.71 -0.22
CA ILE A 572 -7.19 -19.22 -0.04
C ILE A 572 -6.48 -19.24 -1.41
N ILE A 573 -5.67 -18.22 -1.68
CA ILE A 573 -4.66 -18.22 -2.75
C ILE A 573 -3.27 -18.32 -2.11
N SER A 574 -2.40 -19.14 -2.69
CA SER A 574 -1.04 -19.41 -2.24
C SER A 574 -0.12 -19.53 -3.46
N SER A 575 1.21 -19.55 -3.30
CA SER A 575 2.07 -19.56 -4.49
C SER A 575 2.33 -20.94 -5.06
N ASP A 576 2.88 -21.88 -4.28
CA ASP A 576 3.66 -23.04 -4.72
C ASP A 576 5.13 -22.69 -5.12
N SER A 577 5.78 -21.88 -4.26
CA SER A 577 6.98 -21.09 -4.59
C SER A 577 8.13 -21.89 -5.21
N GLN A 578 8.45 -21.61 -6.48
CA GLN A 578 9.52 -22.28 -7.26
C GLN A 578 9.36 -23.81 -7.42
N ALA A 579 8.18 -24.36 -7.12
CA ALA A 579 7.89 -25.79 -7.26
C ALA A 579 6.73 -26.07 -8.24
N MET A 580 5.73 -25.19 -8.33
CA MET A 580 4.71 -25.05 -9.39
C MET A 580 3.97 -23.69 -9.24
N GLY A 581 4.73 -22.63 -8.91
CA GLY A 581 4.23 -21.36 -8.39
C GLY A 581 5.27 -20.25 -8.28
N ARG A 582 4.84 -18.99 -8.20
CA ARG A 582 5.71 -17.79 -8.19
C ARG A 582 5.55 -17.01 -6.88
N VAL A 583 6.62 -16.86 -6.08
CA VAL A 583 6.47 -16.38 -4.68
C VAL A 583 5.89 -14.97 -4.55
N GLY A 584 6.18 -14.06 -5.50
CA GLY A 584 5.75 -12.66 -5.45
C GLY A 584 4.28 -12.40 -5.81
N GLU A 585 3.43 -13.43 -5.75
CA GLU A 585 2.07 -13.48 -6.30
C GLU A 585 1.07 -14.20 -5.31
N ALA A 586 1.17 -14.05 -3.97
CA ALA A 586 0.37 -14.83 -2.95
C ALA A 586 0.07 -14.13 -1.56
N GLU A 587 -0.91 -14.61 -0.73
CA GLU A 587 -1.56 -13.82 0.37
C GLU A 587 -1.99 -14.50 1.76
N LEU A 588 -1.79 -13.84 2.95
CA LEU A 588 -2.58 -13.88 4.27
C LEU A 588 -2.17 -14.53 5.72
N ASN A 589 -1.06 -14.28 6.51
CA ASN A 589 -0.75 -14.59 8.01
C ASN A 589 -0.03 -15.89 8.63
N ALA A 590 0.76 -15.75 9.75
CA ALA A 590 1.36 -16.82 10.67
C ALA A 590 1.82 -16.30 12.09
N LEU A 591 2.72 -16.82 12.98
CA LEU A 591 4.10 -17.46 12.92
C LEU A 591 4.49 -18.40 14.11
N TYR A 592 5.70 -19.03 14.08
CA TYR A 592 6.50 -19.58 15.22
C TYR A 592 7.91 -18.92 15.40
N GLY A 593 8.58 -19.12 16.55
CA GLY A 593 9.84 -18.45 16.96
C GLY A 593 10.90 -19.33 17.71
N LEU A 594 12.21 -19.04 17.86
CA LEU A 594 13.11 -17.92 17.47
C LEU A 594 13.36 -16.81 18.54
N ASN A 595 14.37 -15.93 18.37
CA ASN A 595 14.47 -14.66 19.13
C ASN A 595 13.26 -13.79 18.79
N LYS A 596 12.95 -13.75 17.50
CA LYS A 596 11.61 -13.51 16.97
C LYS A 596 10.57 -14.35 17.72
N ARG A 597 9.51 -13.71 18.21
CA ARG A 597 8.49 -14.26 19.13
C ARG A 597 7.99 -15.66 18.77
N VAL A 598 7.95 -16.55 19.76
CA VAL A 598 7.31 -17.87 19.68
C VAL A 598 5.83 -17.79 20.05
N GLU A 599 4.97 -18.46 19.28
CA GLU A 599 3.60 -18.81 19.65
C GLU A 599 3.33 -20.27 19.24
N ALA A 600 2.13 -20.80 19.51
CA ALA A 600 1.71 -22.15 19.11
C ALA A 600 0.35 -22.11 18.39
N VAL A 601 0.18 -22.86 17.28
CA VAL A 601 -1.11 -22.89 16.57
C VAL A 601 -2.16 -23.63 17.38
N GLY A 602 -3.39 -23.13 17.36
CA GLY A 602 -4.52 -23.70 18.07
C GLY A 602 -5.78 -23.77 17.20
N ASN A 603 -6.83 -24.40 17.72
CA ASN A 603 -8.19 -24.45 17.16
C ASN A 603 -8.39 -25.10 15.76
N VAL A 604 -7.33 -25.34 14.97
CA VAL A 604 -7.37 -25.88 13.59
C VAL A 604 -8.03 -27.25 13.40
N ARG A 605 -8.40 -27.98 14.46
CA ARG A 605 -8.98 -29.34 14.36
C ARG A 605 -10.51 -29.39 14.43
N LYS A 606 -11.18 -28.25 14.56
CA LYS A 606 -12.66 -28.12 14.52
C LYS A 606 -13.17 -27.28 13.35
N LEU A 607 -12.27 -26.69 12.57
CA LEU A 607 -12.61 -25.83 11.44
C LEU A 607 -13.33 -26.63 10.34
N THR A 608 -14.21 -25.91 9.65
CA THR A 608 -14.96 -26.31 8.48
C THR A 608 -14.87 -25.19 7.44
N LYS A 609 -15.35 -25.44 6.22
CA LYS A 609 -15.50 -24.39 5.20
C LYS A 609 -16.25 -23.15 5.73
N LEU A 610 -17.22 -23.35 6.63
CA LEU A 610 -18.02 -22.30 7.28
C LEU A 610 -17.25 -21.36 8.22
N ASP A 611 -15.98 -21.67 8.51
CA ASP A 611 -15.12 -20.83 9.34
C ASP A 611 -14.27 -19.85 8.48
N MET A 612 -14.22 -20.06 7.15
CA MET A 612 -13.47 -19.24 6.19
C MET A 612 -14.22 -17.94 5.88
N LYS A 613 -13.58 -16.79 6.09
CA LYS A 613 -14.23 -15.48 5.99
C LYS A 613 -14.56 -15.13 4.55
N LEU A 614 -15.83 -14.82 4.30
CA LEU A 614 -16.39 -14.49 2.98
C LEU A 614 -16.25 -15.60 1.91
N ASN A 615 -15.78 -16.78 2.31
CA ASN A 615 -15.40 -17.87 1.40
C ASN A 615 -15.88 -19.23 1.97
N ASP A 616 -17.15 -19.28 2.39
CA ASP A 616 -17.78 -20.41 3.08
C ASP A 616 -18.71 -21.26 2.20
N SER A 617 -18.76 -20.98 0.89
CA SER A 617 -19.67 -21.63 -0.06
C SER A 617 -19.42 -23.14 -0.18
N LEU A 618 -20.50 -23.94 -0.24
CA LEU A 618 -20.44 -25.40 -0.30
C LEU A 618 -21.31 -25.98 -1.44
N PRO A 619 -20.99 -25.67 -2.70
CA PRO A 619 -21.73 -26.17 -3.85
C PRO A 619 -21.54 -27.68 -4.05
N GLN A 620 -22.55 -28.37 -4.58
CA GLN A 620 -22.41 -29.76 -5.03
C GLN A 620 -21.60 -29.82 -6.33
N ILE A 621 -20.28 -29.93 -6.20
CA ILE A 621 -19.37 -30.05 -7.34
C ILE A 621 -19.48 -31.43 -8.00
N THR A 622 -19.62 -31.44 -9.33
CA THR A 622 -19.36 -32.62 -10.16
C THR A 622 -18.34 -32.31 -11.26
N ALA A 623 -17.69 -33.34 -11.79
CA ALA A 623 -16.76 -33.21 -12.91
C ALA A 623 -16.92 -34.43 -13.82
N ASP A 624 -17.11 -34.19 -15.11
CA ASP A 624 -17.25 -35.21 -16.15
C ASP A 624 -15.90 -35.92 -16.36
N PRO A 625 -15.84 -37.27 -16.25
CA PRO A 625 -14.57 -38.01 -16.31
C PRO A 625 -13.95 -38.10 -17.71
N GLU A 626 -14.70 -37.76 -18.77
CA GLU A 626 -14.23 -37.80 -20.17
C GLU A 626 -14.06 -36.39 -20.76
N LYS A 627 -14.96 -35.46 -20.41
CA LYS A 627 -14.97 -34.09 -20.95
C LYS A 627 -14.29 -33.05 -20.03
N TYR A 628 -14.02 -33.42 -18.78
CA TYR A 628 -13.49 -32.53 -17.74
C TYR A 628 -14.34 -31.28 -17.45
N THR A 629 -15.59 -31.26 -17.92
CA THR A 629 -16.61 -30.25 -17.63
C THR A 629 -16.94 -30.29 -16.14
N VAL A 630 -16.82 -29.15 -15.45
CA VAL A 630 -17.13 -29.02 -14.02
C VAL A 630 -18.51 -28.38 -13.86
N THR A 631 -19.27 -28.82 -12.86
CA THR A 631 -20.56 -28.20 -12.50
C THR A 631 -20.64 -27.88 -11.02
N ALA A 632 -21.27 -26.78 -10.63
CA ALA A 632 -21.74 -26.52 -9.27
C ALA A 632 -23.27 -26.59 -9.23
N ASP A 633 -23.82 -27.43 -8.35
CA ASP A 633 -25.28 -27.56 -8.11
C ASP A 633 -26.13 -27.86 -9.37
N GLY A 634 -25.49 -28.33 -10.44
CA GLY A 634 -26.08 -28.64 -11.74
C GLY A 634 -25.78 -27.62 -12.85
N GLU A 635 -25.25 -26.44 -12.52
CA GLU A 635 -24.85 -25.41 -13.48
C GLU A 635 -23.40 -25.59 -13.93
N ASN A 636 -23.11 -25.32 -15.22
CA ASN A 636 -21.80 -25.53 -15.83
C ASN A 636 -20.83 -24.39 -15.50
N LEU A 637 -19.65 -24.72 -14.97
CA LEU A 637 -18.61 -23.74 -14.64
C LEU A 637 -17.64 -23.58 -15.82
N THR A 638 -17.71 -22.44 -16.50
CA THR A 638 -16.82 -22.10 -17.62
C THR A 638 -16.66 -20.59 -17.75
N SER A 639 -15.40 -20.12 -17.71
CA SER A 639 -14.96 -18.79 -18.12
C SER A 639 -14.34 -18.84 -19.53
N PHE A 640 -14.20 -17.68 -20.18
CA PHE A 640 -13.33 -17.52 -21.35
C PHE A 640 -11.92 -17.15 -20.89
N ALA A 641 -10.90 -17.65 -21.58
CA ALA A 641 -9.52 -17.25 -21.37
C ALA A 641 -9.33 -15.74 -21.56
N THR A 642 -8.74 -15.06 -20.59
CA THR A 642 -8.39 -13.63 -20.69
C THR A 642 -7.18 -13.46 -21.62
N THR A 643 -7.23 -12.46 -22.51
CA THR A 643 -6.21 -12.17 -23.54
C THR A 643 -4.98 -11.46 -23.01
#